data_AF-A0A7C1FK54-F1
#
_entry.id   AF-A0A7C1FK54-F1
#
_cell.length_a   1.000
_cell.length_b   1.000
_cell.length_c   1.000
_cell.angle_alpha   90.00
_cell.angle_beta   90.00
_cell.angle_gamma   90.00
#
_symmetry.space_group_name_H-M   'P 1'
#
loop_
_entity.id
_entity.type
_entity.pdbx_description
1 polymer ?
#
loop_
_entity_poly.entity_id
_entity_poly.type
_entity_poly.pdbx_seq_one_letter_code
_entity_poly.pdbx_strand_id
1 'polypeptide(L)'
;MSRMQTNGQRLLAIVRCLASCRLLAFWRKRRPQWPTSVPVSLVLLIAVLALPQRSLLPLRVEAQTVTPSPAPTYVVQPGDSWTSVSRKTGIPIGELQAANPRSVRPTGWLLVGEVLVLPAGSGRGLAADESPTNAPTVATTVTSTSDLILALPTNEVGQRVYTVQPGESWNSIAQKFGISPEALRAANPRAVRPGLVLFRNEQLIIPAPVTPTPTPSPEVTRTPEKAEATETPKPEAESTEAAASCPSAFADYPARIEELLAESSDMEAVTAFLDNCQALDANDTRSSDWNNDGVTDWALVLENPHSDSAQPEQELLILMSDDSGYALKYQARPAGQVSILAADDVNLDSQPDLVWVDTTCGASTCFDAVLVRSWDGSGWIDWTERTIVMAYAEVKLDEASDTGQGREIVLQGGQYGSIGAGPQRERTEVWGSVDGAPYTLLERTYAPSNCLYFKVLDANEALARHQELGLTKARELYTEAITNRTLVKCGQRSDELNELRSFSLFRLAVIHGYEGAPTLAEETIKQLRSVFPDSPFTLLAESWLEAYETSGDAAAACAAATVYAEAHPETYQALSDYGYANPTFTAADLCPVLDVGQAPSAASPVEGATGAIEASQPITPLFTLTATTDLSAVTAPAATEPAGELPDCPKTLDEYVTALPVVLTLAEGDPLIIETWLRLCDGMTDQRGGMLLADFNSDGIEDALFLPTIVSDLGFGPGGTQGAVLLYHGGSSGYTLAYAPEIYGQPSLLAADDLNGDGRIDLAWAVDGCSTFCVKEVQVVTWDRQRRQYIPIIEPGALIAEGKAEFTEAAPELPGQGLQLVLSGGVSGAPDGGLKIEHEEIWRSVDGRPFRRLSWTYDRTNANSNCMGLRLIEADIALNAADILGYGPAIDLYRAALDPSLKACSIHGIPAPEELKLLQGLAMFRLMQAQALSGDLEAAQESLAALQQGQGDSAYARAAAEWLEIYKVQKNPGLACQRLQRLFDTETLTWQITDHFGYNHPALAPEQICFVPRNR
;
A
#
# COMPACT_ATOMS: atom_id res chain seq x y z
N MET A 1 -74.97 -5.68 -22.92
CA MET A 1 -74.64 -4.71 -24.00
C MET A 1 -73.25 -5.12 -24.50
N SER A 2 -73.07 -5.58 -25.74
CA SER A 2 -73.09 -4.82 -27.01
C SER A 2 -72.06 -3.67 -27.01
N ARG A 3 -71.11 -3.58 -27.95
CA ARG A 3 -70.88 -4.40 -29.17
C ARG A 3 -69.48 -4.16 -29.75
N MET A 4 -68.90 -5.20 -30.40
CA MET A 4 -67.97 -5.10 -31.56
C MET A 4 -66.57 -4.47 -31.33
N GLN A 5 -65.49 -4.82 -32.05
CA GLN A 5 -65.22 -5.84 -33.08
C GLN A 5 -63.77 -6.36 -32.86
N THR A 6 -63.51 -7.66 -32.66
CA THR A 6 -63.02 -8.66 -33.65
C THR A 6 -61.78 -8.24 -34.47
N ASN A 7 -60.81 -9.10 -34.82
CA ASN A 7 -60.45 -10.49 -34.50
C ASN A 7 -59.02 -10.71 -35.08
N GLY A 8 -58.22 -11.69 -34.67
CA GLY A 8 -58.42 -12.70 -33.63
C GLY A 8 -57.16 -13.56 -33.47
N GLN A 9 -57.00 -14.18 -32.30
CA GLN A 9 -55.89 -15.10 -32.01
C GLN A 9 -56.05 -16.42 -32.81
N ARG A 10 -54.94 -17.05 -33.23
CA ARG A 10 -54.40 -18.26 -32.54
C ARG A 10 -53.23 -18.95 -33.29
N LEU A 11 -52.25 -19.35 -32.47
CA LEU A 11 -51.42 -20.56 -32.54
C LEU A 11 -50.56 -20.86 -33.80
N LEU A 12 -49.25 -20.85 -33.52
CA LEU A 12 -48.17 -21.75 -33.96
C LEU A 12 -48.55 -22.95 -34.87
N ALA A 13 -47.70 -23.39 -35.81
CA ALA A 13 -46.37 -22.91 -36.26
C ALA A 13 -45.92 -23.66 -37.55
N ILE A 14 -44.60 -23.69 -37.82
CA ILE A 14 -43.78 -24.84 -38.33
C ILE A 14 -43.03 -24.68 -39.69
N VAL A 15 -41.70 -24.48 -39.55
CA VAL A 15 -40.53 -25.13 -40.20
C VAL A 15 -40.25 -25.02 -41.73
N ARG A 16 -39.15 -24.28 -42.02
CA ARG A 16 -38.00 -24.49 -42.95
C ARG A 16 -38.16 -25.05 -44.40
N CYS A 17 -37.51 -24.28 -45.31
CA CYS A 17 -36.49 -24.68 -46.31
C CYS A 17 -36.82 -24.93 -47.80
N LEU A 18 -35.91 -24.41 -48.66
CA LEU A 18 -35.62 -24.73 -50.08
C LEU A 18 -36.79 -24.53 -51.08
N ALA A 19 -36.70 -23.71 -52.13
CA ALA A 19 -35.70 -23.83 -53.20
C ALA A 19 -35.71 -22.65 -54.23
N SER A 20 -34.55 -22.43 -54.87
CA SER A 20 -34.34 -22.09 -56.29
C SER A 20 -35.21 -21.05 -57.04
N CYS A 21 -34.61 -19.93 -57.48
CA CYS A 21 -34.27 -19.72 -58.92
C CYS A 21 -33.64 -18.36 -59.30
N ARG A 22 -32.67 -18.40 -60.23
CA ARG A 22 -32.35 -17.46 -61.35
C ARG A 22 -32.02 -15.98 -61.01
N LEU A 23 -30.82 -15.47 -61.30
CA LEU A 23 -30.16 -15.20 -62.61
C LEU A 23 -30.64 -13.93 -63.34
N LEU A 24 -29.79 -12.88 -63.32
CA LEU A 24 -29.51 -11.83 -64.34
C LEU A 24 -28.49 -10.86 -63.69
N ALA A 25 -27.17 -10.94 -63.90
CA ALA A 25 -26.35 -10.75 -65.11
C ALA A 25 -26.22 -9.29 -65.58
N PHE A 26 -24.99 -8.73 -65.57
CA PHE A 26 -24.46 -7.91 -66.67
C PHE A 26 -22.91 -7.90 -66.72
N TRP A 27 -22.33 -7.36 -67.80
CA TRP A 27 -20.91 -7.51 -68.21
C TRP A 27 -20.08 -6.21 -68.08
N ARG A 28 -18.76 -6.35 -67.83
CA ARG A 28 -17.71 -5.83 -68.76
C ARG A 28 -16.25 -6.27 -68.47
N LYS A 29 -15.63 -6.85 -69.52
CA LYS A 29 -14.22 -6.80 -70.03
C LYS A 29 -13.21 -5.96 -69.21
N ARG A 30 -11.92 -6.34 -69.04
CA ARG A 30 -10.94 -6.78 -70.07
C ARG A 30 -9.85 -7.78 -69.56
N ARG A 31 -9.13 -8.41 -70.51
CA ARG A 31 -7.85 -9.19 -70.41
C ARG A 31 -6.65 -8.28 -70.79
N PRO A 32 -5.34 -8.65 -70.68
CA PRO A 32 -4.66 -9.99 -70.64
C PRO A 32 -3.78 -10.19 -69.37
N GLN A 33 -2.71 -11.00 -69.22
CA GLN A 33 -1.90 -11.90 -70.12
C GLN A 33 -1.23 -13.07 -69.34
N TRP A 34 -0.47 -13.94 -70.02
CA TRP A 34 0.33 -15.09 -69.50
C TRP A 34 1.80 -15.03 -70.01
N PRO A 35 2.79 -15.66 -69.33
CA PRO A 35 3.32 -17.03 -69.64
C PRO A 35 3.45 -17.95 -68.38
N THR A 36 3.21 -19.28 -68.35
CA THR A 36 3.97 -20.47 -68.87
C THR A 36 5.42 -20.60 -68.35
N SER A 37 5.92 -21.71 -67.75
CA SER A 37 5.71 -23.18 -67.92
C SER A 37 5.78 -23.93 -66.54
N VAL A 38 5.58 -25.25 -66.27
CA VAL A 38 5.73 -26.59 -66.95
C VAL A 38 7.21 -27.05 -67.08
N PRO A 39 7.66 -28.30 -66.72
CA PRO A 39 7.00 -29.63 -66.65
C PRO A 39 6.96 -30.31 -65.23
N VAL A 40 6.05 -31.24 -64.86
CA VAL A 40 5.70 -32.63 -65.26
C VAL A 40 6.54 -33.77 -64.62
N SER A 41 5.94 -34.45 -63.61
CA SER A 41 6.03 -35.89 -63.25
C SER A 41 5.19 -36.17 -61.99
N LEU A 42 4.62 -37.36 -61.69
CA LEU A 42 4.23 -38.51 -62.52
C LEU A 42 3.29 -39.43 -61.69
N VAL A 43 2.19 -39.91 -62.30
CA VAL A 43 1.41 -41.14 -61.94
C VAL A 43 0.44 -41.17 -60.71
N LEU A 44 -0.64 -41.94 -60.95
CA LEU A 44 -1.66 -42.55 -60.06
C LEU A 44 -2.77 -41.71 -59.41
N LEU A 45 -3.98 -42.02 -59.87
CA LEU A 45 -5.29 -41.59 -59.39
C LEU A 45 -6.09 -42.82 -58.92
N ILE A 46 -6.86 -42.68 -57.85
CA ILE A 46 -8.11 -43.39 -57.46
C ILE A 46 -8.40 -44.78 -58.09
N ALA A 47 -8.50 -45.82 -57.25
CA ALA A 47 -9.38 -46.99 -57.42
C ALA A 47 -9.55 -47.75 -56.07
N VAL A 48 -10.68 -48.35 -55.69
CA VAL A 48 -12.07 -48.29 -56.20
C VAL A 48 -13.06 -48.62 -55.05
N LEU A 49 -14.37 -48.45 -55.28
CA LEU A 49 -15.47 -48.71 -54.32
C LEU A 49 -15.68 -50.21 -53.97
N ALA A 50 -16.72 -50.46 -53.15
CA ALA A 50 -17.44 -51.73 -52.90
C ALA A 50 -16.89 -52.63 -51.78
N LEU A 51 -17.69 -53.35 -50.98
CA LEU A 51 -19.16 -53.49 -50.72
C LEU A 51 -19.28 -54.38 -49.44
N PRO A 52 -20.47 -54.81 -48.93
CA PRO A 52 -21.84 -54.30 -49.05
C PRO A 52 -22.49 -54.02 -47.67
N GLN A 53 -23.76 -53.60 -47.64
CA GLN A 53 -24.79 -54.37 -46.92
C GLN A 53 -26.21 -54.01 -47.42
N ARG A 54 -27.21 -54.80 -47.02
CA ARG A 54 -28.58 -54.82 -47.59
C ARG A 54 -29.64 -54.62 -46.51
N SER A 55 -30.72 -53.94 -46.91
CA SER A 55 -32.08 -54.05 -46.39
C SER A 55 -32.34 -53.71 -44.91
N LEU A 56 -33.27 -52.77 -44.70
CA LEU A 56 -34.61 -53.13 -44.18
C LEU A 56 -35.64 -52.05 -44.54
N LEU A 57 -36.92 -52.32 -44.22
CA LEU A 57 -38.10 -51.57 -44.67
C LEU A 57 -38.42 -50.34 -43.80
N PRO A 58 -39.22 -49.36 -44.29
CA PRO A 58 -39.35 -48.06 -43.65
C PRO A 58 -40.29 -48.09 -42.43
N LEU A 59 -39.79 -47.59 -41.30
CA LEU A 59 -40.64 -47.11 -40.21
C LEU A 59 -40.95 -45.62 -40.43
N ARG A 60 -42.24 -45.34 -40.57
CA ARG A 60 -42.78 -43.98 -40.54
C ARG A 60 -42.69 -43.46 -39.11
N VAL A 61 -41.95 -42.36 -38.92
CA VAL A 61 -41.94 -41.58 -37.69
C VAL A 61 -42.44 -40.18 -38.05
N GLU A 62 -43.47 -39.69 -37.38
CA GLU A 62 -43.94 -38.32 -37.52
C GLU A 62 -42.77 -37.33 -37.32
N ALA A 63 -42.67 -36.33 -38.19
CA ALA A 63 -41.78 -35.20 -37.98
C ALA A 63 -42.29 -34.37 -36.79
N GLN A 64 -41.88 -34.74 -35.57
CA GLN A 64 -42.00 -33.88 -34.41
C GLN A 64 -41.15 -32.65 -34.66
N THR A 65 -41.83 -31.57 -35.04
CA THR A 65 -41.23 -30.30 -35.39
C THR A 65 -40.99 -29.51 -34.12
N VAL A 66 -40.02 -30.02 -33.34
CA VAL A 66 -39.52 -29.39 -32.12
C VAL A 66 -39.06 -27.97 -32.49
N THR A 67 -39.85 -26.98 -32.10
CA THR A 67 -39.38 -25.60 -31.98
C THR A 67 -38.14 -25.63 -31.10
N PRO A 68 -36.99 -25.07 -31.52
CA PRO A 68 -35.81 -25.09 -30.68
C PRO A 68 -36.18 -24.46 -29.33
N SER A 69 -35.95 -25.21 -28.24
CA SER A 69 -35.97 -24.61 -26.91
C SER A 69 -35.03 -23.41 -26.95
N PRO A 70 -35.34 -22.28 -26.29
CA PRO A 70 -34.32 -21.29 -26.02
C PRO A 70 -33.11 -22.02 -25.40
N ALA A 71 -31.91 -21.69 -25.88
CA ALA A 71 -30.69 -22.18 -25.26
C ALA A 71 -30.72 -21.77 -23.78
N PRO A 72 -30.31 -22.63 -22.85
CA PRO A 72 -30.33 -22.29 -21.44
C PRO A 72 -29.50 -21.02 -21.21
N THR A 73 -30.04 -20.06 -20.48
CA THR A 73 -29.38 -18.77 -20.23
C THR A 73 -29.05 -18.62 -18.76
N TYR A 74 -27.84 -18.15 -18.47
CA TYR A 74 -27.39 -17.79 -17.14
C TYR A 74 -27.46 -16.27 -16.97
N VAL A 75 -28.20 -15.79 -15.96
CA VAL A 75 -28.14 -14.38 -15.56
C VAL A 75 -26.99 -14.23 -14.58
N VAL A 76 -26.00 -13.40 -14.91
CA VAL A 76 -24.82 -13.12 -14.07
C VAL A 76 -25.27 -12.55 -12.72
N GLN A 77 -24.87 -13.19 -11.62
CA GLN A 77 -25.20 -12.75 -10.26
C GLN A 77 -24.07 -11.86 -9.69
N PRO A 78 -24.28 -11.15 -8.57
CA PRO A 78 -23.19 -10.53 -7.82
C PRO A 78 -22.05 -11.53 -7.55
N GLY A 79 -20.81 -11.10 -7.75
CA GLY A 79 -19.61 -11.94 -7.59
C GLY A 79 -19.34 -12.93 -8.74
N ASP A 80 -20.08 -12.90 -9.85
CA ASP A 80 -19.79 -13.79 -10.99
C ASP A 80 -18.71 -13.29 -11.96
N SER A 81 -17.81 -14.21 -12.30
CA SER A 81 -16.79 -14.11 -13.34
C SER A 81 -16.94 -15.28 -14.33
N TRP A 82 -16.25 -15.25 -15.48
CA TRP A 82 -16.25 -16.40 -16.40
C TRP A 82 -15.84 -17.71 -15.70
N THR A 83 -14.92 -17.62 -14.73
CA THR A 83 -14.41 -18.75 -13.94
C THR A 83 -15.41 -19.27 -12.90
N SER A 84 -16.27 -18.43 -12.33
CA SER A 84 -17.37 -18.92 -11.47
C SER A 84 -18.52 -19.48 -12.29
N VAL A 85 -18.95 -18.80 -13.36
CA VAL A 85 -20.06 -19.27 -14.22
C VAL A 85 -19.67 -20.57 -14.94
N SER A 86 -18.44 -20.70 -15.41
CA SER A 86 -17.90 -21.95 -15.96
C SER A 86 -17.98 -23.10 -14.96
N ARG A 87 -17.55 -22.89 -13.71
CA ARG A 87 -17.66 -23.90 -12.63
C ARG A 87 -19.11 -24.22 -12.26
N LYS A 88 -19.98 -23.21 -12.15
CA LYS A 88 -21.42 -23.35 -11.83
C LYS A 88 -22.21 -24.07 -12.93
N THR A 89 -21.80 -23.98 -14.19
CA THR A 89 -22.53 -24.54 -15.35
C THR A 89 -21.88 -25.79 -15.93
N GLY A 90 -20.63 -26.09 -15.59
CA GLY A 90 -19.85 -27.20 -16.14
C GLY A 90 -19.32 -26.96 -17.56
N ILE A 91 -19.47 -25.74 -18.11
CA ILE A 91 -19.08 -25.39 -19.48
C ILE A 91 -17.71 -24.72 -19.45
N PRO A 92 -16.70 -25.18 -20.23
CA PRO A 92 -15.37 -24.58 -20.25
C PRO A 92 -15.39 -23.08 -20.60
N ILE A 93 -14.54 -22.28 -19.95
CA ILE A 93 -14.48 -20.82 -20.11
C ILE A 93 -14.43 -20.41 -21.59
N GLY A 94 -13.56 -21.03 -22.40
CA GLY A 94 -13.45 -20.71 -23.83
C GLY A 94 -14.70 -21.01 -24.65
N GLU A 95 -15.47 -22.05 -24.31
CA GLU A 95 -16.75 -22.37 -24.97
C GLU A 95 -17.85 -21.40 -24.54
N LEU A 96 -17.89 -21.05 -23.24
CA LEU A 96 -18.82 -20.08 -22.68
C LEU A 96 -18.56 -18.66 -23.24
N GLN A 97 -17.31 -18.28 -23.42
CA GLN A 97 -16.90 -17.01 -24.05
C GLN A 97 -17.18 -17.01 -25.56
N ALA A 98 -16.88 -18.10 -26.28
CA ALA A 98 -17.19 -18.23 -27.71
C ALA A 98 -18.70 -18.20 -28.01
N ALA A 99 -19.54 -18.66 -27.07
CA ALA A 99 -20.99 -18.51 -27.14
C ALA A 99 -21.47 -17.07 -26.85
N ASN A 100 -20.68 -16.25 -26.15
CA ASN A 100 -21.04 -14.91 -25.68
C ASN A 100 -20.04 -13.80 -26.09
N PRO A 101 -19.66 -13.67 -27.38
CA PRO A 101 -18.58 -12.78 -27.83
C PRO A 101 -18.87 -11.28 -27.72
N ARG A 102 -20.04 -10.87 -27.21
CA ARG A 102 -20.39 -9.48 -26.86
C ARG A 102 -20.20 -9.15 -25.38
N SER A 103 -20.17 -10.17 -24.53
CA SER A 103 -19.92 -10.04 -23.10
C SER A 103 -18.42 -10.19 -22.79
N VAL A 104 -17.65 -10.82 -23.69
CA VAL A 104 -16.19 -10.82 -23.66
C VAL A 104 -15.68 -9.39 -23.86
N ARG A 105 -14.98 -8.87 -22.84
CA ARG A 105 -14.46 -7.49 -22.75
C ARG A 105 -12.95 -7.54 -22.48
N PRO A 106 -12.16 -6.51 -22.86
CA PRO A 106 -10.73 -6.46 -22.54
C PRO A 106 -10.42 -6.59 -21.03
N THR A 107 -11.30 -6.10 -20.16
CA THR A 107 -11.19 -6.23 -18.69
C THR A 107 -11.48 -7.64 -18.17
N GLY A 108 -11.97 -8.56 -19.01
CA GLY A 108 -12.39 -9.91 -18.60
C GLY A 108 -13.67 -9.98 -17.76
N TRP A 109 -14.32 -8.86 -17.43
CA TRP A 109 -15.47 -8.83 -16.51
C TRP A 109 -16.78 -9.32 -17.14
N LEU A 110 -17.70 -9.77 -16.29
CA LEU A 110 -19.13 -9.98 -16.57
C LEU A 110 -19.93 -8.88 -15.85
N LEU A 111 -20.98 -8.34 -16.47
CA LEU A 111 -21.84 -7.37 -15.79
C LEU A 111 -22.96 -8.08 -15.02
N VAL A 112 -23.19 -7.70 -13.76
CA VAL A 112 -24.31 -8.24 -12.97
C VAL A 112 -25.65 -7.94 -13.66
N GLY A 113 -26.49 -8.97 -13.81
CA GLY A 113 -27.73 -8.92 -14.59
C GLY A 113 -27.57 -9.17 -16.10
N GLU A 114 -26.34 -9.30 -16.62
CA GLU A 114 -26.08 -9.70 -18.01
C GLU A 114 -26.54 -11.15 -18.25
N VAL A 115 -27.04 -11.45 -19.45
CA VAL A 115 -27.64 -12.75 -19.78
C VAL A 115 -26.75 -13.52 -20.75
N LEU A 116 -26.01 -14.48 -20.22
CA LEU A 116 -25.13 -15.37 -20.99
C LEU A 116 -25.91 -16.55 -21.57
N VAL A 117 -25.65 -16.87 -22.83
CA VAL A 117 -26.13 -18.06 -23.52
C VAL A 117 -25.22 -19.24 -23.18
N LEU A 118 -25.77 -20.32 -22.63
CA LEU A 118 -25.04 -21.55 -22.34
C LEU A 118 -25.10 -22.49 -23.56
N PRO A 119 -23.97 -22.86 -24.19
CA PRO A 119 -23.96 -23.83 -25.29
C PRO A 119 -24.40 -25.23 -24.83
N ALA A 120 -25.13 -25.95 -25.68
CA ALA A 120 -25.80 -27.20 -25.30
C ALA A 120 -25.22 -28.44 -26.01
N GLY A 121 -24.54 -29.29 -25.24
CA GLY A 121 -24.01 -30.60 -25.64
C GLY A 121 -22.47 -30.64 -25.58
N SER A 122 -21.82 -31.68 -25.02
CA SER A 122 -22.29 -33.03 -24.68
C SER A 122 -21.61 -33.55 -23.41
N GLY A 123 -22.32 -34.31 -22.54
CA GLY A 123 -21.77 -34.68 -21.22
C GLY A 123 -22.18 -36.05 -20.65
N ARG A 124 -21.80 -36.27 -19.39
CA ARG A 124 -22.16 -37.36 -18.46
C ARG A 124 -22.04 -36.81 -17.02
N GLY A 125 -22.85 -37.18 -16.03
CA GLY A 125 -24.10 -37.94 -16.07
C GLY A 125 -24.37 -38.74 -14.79
N LEU A 126 -25.48 -38.45 -14.10
CA LEU A 126 -25.99 -39.09 -12.86
C LEU A 126 -25.19 -38.74 -11.58
N ALA A 127 -25.75 -38.77 -10.37
CA ALA A 127 -27.11 -39.15 -9.95
C ALA A 127 -27.71 -38.12 -8.95
N ALA A 128 -28.96 -38.33 -8.53
CA ALA A 128 -29.60 -37.60 -7.44
C ALA A 128 -30.02 -38.58 -6.35
N ASP A 129 -30.05 -38.14 -5.08
CA ASP A 129 -31.14 -38.53 -4.18
C ASP A 129 -31.37 -37.57 -2.99
N GLU A 130 -32.60 -37.62 -2.48
CA GLU A 130 -33.15 -37.10 -1.21
C GLU A 130 -33.05 -35.58 -0.87
N SER A 131 -33.70 -35.21 0.24
CA SER A 131 -34.16 -33.85 0.60
C SER A 131 -34.04 -33.61 2.12
N PRO A 132 -34.17 -32.37 2.63
CA PRO A 132 -35.46 -32.08 3.26
C PRO A 132 -36.01 -30.64 3.10
N THR A 133 -37.25 -30.59 2.62
CA THR A 133 -38.33 -29.64 2.96
C THR A 133 -38.20 -28.85 4.26
N ASN A 134 -38.17 -27.50 4.19
CA ASN A 134 -39.25 -26.63 4.68
C ASN A 134 -39.02 -25.15 4.34
N ALA A 135 -40.11 -24.41 4.06
CA ALA A 135 -40.08 -22.96 3.88
C ALA A 135 -41.44 -22.31 4.23
N PRO A 136 -41.49 -21.22 5.00
CA PRO A 136 -42.67 -20.36 5.09
C PRO A 136 -42.60 -19.26 4.02
N THR A 137 -43.60 -19.20 3.14
CA THR A 137 -43.74 -18.09 2.18
C THR A 137 -44.30 -16.85 2.87
N VAL A 138 -43.68 -15.70 2.69
CA VAL A 138 -44.28 -14.37 2.95
C VAL A 138 -44.38 -13.62 1.62
N ALA A 139 -45.52 -12.99 1.36
CA ALA A 139 -45.82 -12.37 0.07
C ALA A 139 -45.24 -10.95 -0.05
N THR A 140 -44.69 -10.61 -1.21
CA THR A 140 -44.16 -9.28 -1.49
C THR A 140 -45.28 -8.28 -1.79
N THR A 141 -45.50 -7.33 -0.89
CA THR A 141 -46.33 -6.15 -1.15
C THR A 141 -45.55 -5.14 -2.00
N VAL A 142 -46.16 -4.56 -3.04
CA VAL A 142 -45.55 -3.49 -3.83
C VAL A 142 -45.89 -2.11 -3.25
N THR A 143 -44.91 -1.49 -2.60
CA THR A 143 -44.98 -0.12 -2.06
C THR A 143 -44.67 0.92 -3.14
N SER A 144 -45.23 2.13 -3.05
CA SER A 144 -44.97 3.20 -4.03
C SER A 144 -43.59 3.82 -3.82
N THR A 145 -42.92 4.23 -4.90
CA THR A 145 -41.58 4.82 -4.85
C THR A 145 -41.54 6.10 -4.00
N SER A 146 -42.60 6.90 -4.02
CA SER A 146 -42.71 8.11 -3.20
C SER A 146 -42.69 7.82 -1.69
N ASP A 147 -43.27 6.68 -1.28
CA ASP A 147 -43.35 6.30 0.14
C ASP A 147 -41.96 5.87 0.66
N LEU A 148 -41.14 5.24 -0.20
CA LEU A 148 -39.77 4.82 0.13
C LEU A 148 -38.84 6.01 0.39
N ILE A 149 -38.95 7.10 -0.40
CA ILE A 149 -38.12 8.30 -0.19
C ILE A 149 -38.59 9.07 1.07
N LEU A 150 -39.89 9.10 1.34
CA LEU A 150 -40.45 9.76 2.53
C LEU A 150 -40.13 9.02 3.85
N ALA A 151 -39.80 7.73 3.78
CA ALA A 151 -39.41 6.90 4.92
C ALA A 151 -37.92 7.02 5.29
N LEU A 152 -37.09 7.69 4.48
CA LEU A 152 -35.66 7.91 4.78
C LEU A 152 -35.48 8.93 5.92
N PRO A 153 -34.42 8.82 6.74
CA PRO A 153 -34.06 9.86 7.70
C PRO A 153 -33.76 11.19 7.00
N THR A 154 -33.85 12.28 7.75
CA THR A 154 -33.47 13.63 7.31
C THR A 154 -32.27 14.13 8.10
N ASN A 155 -31.29 14.71 7.42
CA ASN A 155 -30.24 15.50 8.07
C ASN A 155 -30.79 16.85 8.58
N GLU A 156 -29.96 17.61 9.29
CA GLU A 156 -30.36 18.87 9.94
C GLU A 156 -30.86 19.93 8.95
N VAL A 157 -30.31 19.96 7.74
CA VAL A 157 -30.76 20.82 6.62
C VAL A 157 -31.98 20.26 5.86
N GLY A 158 -32.64 19.22 6.39
CA GLY A 158 -33.94 18.72 5.92
C GLY A 158 -33.91 17.86 4.65
N GLN A 159 -32.74 17.39 4.22
CA GLN A 159 -32.56 16.55 3.05
C GLN A 159 -32.71 15.07 3.42
N ARG A 160 -33.30 14.24 2.54
CA ARG A 160 -33.44 12.79 2.76
C ARG A 160 -32.10 12.09 2.52
N VAL A 161 -31.62 11.35 3.51
CA VAL A 161 -30.31 10.68 3.46
C VAL A 161 -30.48 9.16 3.43
N TYR A 162 -29.58 8.49 2.72
CA TYR A 162 -29.54 7.04 2.58
C TYR A 162 -28.11 6.50 2.71
N THR A 163 -27.92 5.59 3.66
CA THR A 163 -26.65 4.90 3.95
C THR A 163 -26.43 3.75 2.97
N VAL A 164 -25.34 3.80 2.18
CA VAL A 164 -24.99 2.79 1.17
C VAL A 164 -24.80 1.41 1.82
N GLN A 165 -25.55 0.42 1.33
CA GLN A 165 -25.47 -0.96 1.83
C GLN A 165 -24.47 -1.81 1.03
N PRO A 166 -23.93 -2.91 1.60
CA PRO A 166 -22.95 -3.76 0.93
C PRO A 166 -23.39 -4.23 -0.47
N GLY A 167 -22.55 -3.99 -1.48
CA GLY A 167 -22.81 -4.37 -2.87
C GLY A 167 -23.76 -3.47 -3.64
N GLU A 168 -24.22 -2.35 -3.07
CA GLU A 168 -24.99 -1.34 -3.81
C GLU A 168 -24.10 -0.41 -4.64
N SER A 169 -24.71 0.28 -5.61
CA SER A 169 -24.05 1.15 -6.58
C SER A 169 -24.94 2.35 -6.93
N TRP A 170 -24.38 3.40 -7.51
CA TRP A 170 -25.14 4.54 -8.05
C TRP A 170 -26.35 4.13 -8.90
N ASN A 171 -26.21 3.05 -9.69
CA ASN A 171 -27.29 2.53 -10.53
C ASN A 171 -28.36 1.78 -9.72
N SER A 172 -27.97 0.91 -8.79
CA SER A 172 -28.95 0.14 -8.00
C SER A 172 -29.68 1.00 -6.97
N ILE A 173 -29.00 1.98 -6.36
CA ILE A 173 -29.62 2.94 -5.43
C ILE A 173 -30.55 3.89 -6.18
N ALA A 174 -30.14 4.43 -7.33
CA ALA A 174 -31.02 5.24 -8.16
C ALA A 174 -32.26 4.45 -8.62
N GLN A 175 -32.10 3.18 -8.99
CA GLN A 175 -33.22 2.28 -9.33
C GLN A 175 -34.12 1.99 -8.12
N LYS A 176 -33.55 1.79 -6.92
CA LYS A 176 -34.27 1.55 -5.65
C LYS A 176 -35.20 2.70 -5.28
N PHE A 177 -34.79 3.94 -5.56
CA PHE A 177 -35.56 5.16 -5.34
C PHE A 177 -36.22 5.74 -6.60
N GLY A 178 -36.14 5.05 -7.75
CA GLY A 178 -36.78 5.46 -9.02
C GLY A 178 -36.32 6.81 -9.58
N ILE A 179 -35.10 7.22 -9.28
CA ILE A 179 -34.42 8.43 -9.79
C ILE A 179 -33.38 8.03 -10.85
N SER A 180 -32.78 9.00 -11.54
CA SER A 180 -31.66 8.71 -12.45
C SER A 180 -30.31 8.66 -11.70
N PRO A 181 -29.36 7.80 -12.11
CA PRO A 181 -28.00 7.80 -11.57
C PRO A 181 -27.29 9.15 -11.75
N GLU A 182 -27.67 9.93 -12.76
CA GLU A 182 -27.17 11.29 -13.01
C GLU A 182 -27.69 12.26 -11.95
N ALA A 183 -28.98 12.20 -11.60
CA ALA A 183 -29.56 13.04 -10.56
C ALA A 183 -29.02 12.68 -9.17
N LEU A 184 -28.87 11.39 -8.87
CA LEU A 184 -28.29 10.92 -7.61
C LEU A 184 -26.83 11.39 -7.45
N ARG A 185 -26.02 11.31 -8.51
CA ARG A 185 -24.63 11.83 -8.50
C ARG A 185 -24.57 13.36 -8.41
N ALA A 186 -25.44 14.06 -9.14
CA ALA A 186 -25.51 15.53 -9.09
C ALA A 186 -25.94 16.07 -7.72
N ALA A 187 -26.68 15.29 -6.93
CA ALA A 187 -27.03 15.62 -5.54
C ALA A 187 -25.90 15.33 -4.53
N ASN A 188 -24.86 14.58 -4.91
CA ASN A 188 -23.80 14.10 -4.03
C ASN A 188 -22.39 14.32 -4.61
N PRO A 189 -22.01 15.55 -5.01
CA PRO A 189 -20.78 15.79 -5.76
C PRO A 189 -19.51 15.33 -5.05
N ARG A 190 -19.44 15.44 -3.70
CA ARG A 190 -18.29 14.97 -2.90
C ARG A 190 -18.08 13.44 -2.95
N ALA A 191 -19.14 12.66 -3.17
CA ALA A 191 -19.04 11.20 -3.31
C ALA A 191 -18.66 10.76 -4.75
N VAL A 192 -18.63 11.67 -5.73
CA VAL A 192 -18.35 11.33 -7.14
C VAL A 192 -16.84 11.29 -7.40
N ARG A 193 -16.21 10.18 -7.02
CA ARG A 193 -14.77 9.90 -7.21
C ARG A 193 -14.48 9.01 -8.45
N PRO A 194 -13.20 8.86 -8.87
CA PRO A 194 -12.81 7.98 -9.97
C PRO A 194 -13.38 6.56 -9.85
N GLY A 195 -13.61 5.91 -10.99
CA GLY A 195 -14.29 4.61 -11.07
C GLY A 195 -15.80 4.62 -10.74
N LEU A 196 -16.36 5.71 -10.21
CA LEU A 196 -17.73 5.79 -9.67
C LEU A 196 -18.00 4.73 -8.58
N VAL A 197 -17.01 4.48 -7.73
CA VAL A 197 -17.14 3.66 -6.52
C VAL A 197 -18.11 4.33 -5.53
N LEU A 198 -18.78 3.51 -4.71
CA LEU A 198 -19.40 3.93 -3.45
C LEU A 198 -18.76 3.12 -2.32
N PHE A 199 -18.53 3.75 -1.19
CA PHE A 199 -18.02 3.09 0.00
C PHE A 199 -19.19 2.53 0.83
N ARG A 200 -18.91 1.48 1.62
CA ARG A 200 -19.90 0.96 2.58
C ARG A 200 -20.19 2.05 3.60
N ASN A 201 -21.44 2.17 4.04
CA ASN A 201 -21.90 3.15 5.03
C ASN A 201 -21.84 4.64 4.59
N GLU A 202 -21.36 4.95 3.38
CA GLU A 202 -21.37 6.30 2.81
C GLU A 202 -22.80 6.88 2.77
N GLN A 203 -22.96 8.15 3.16
CA GLN A 203 -24.26 8.80 3.25
C GLN A 203 -24.59 9.57 1.96
N LEU A 204 -25.63 9.14 1.24
CA LEU A 204 -26.09 9.79 0.01
C LEU A 204 -27.42 10.53 0.21
N ILE A 205 -27.45 11.80 -0.17
CA ILE A 205 -28.67 12.59 -0.33
C ILE A 205 -29.49 11.99 -1.48
N ILE A 206 -30.73 11.57 -1.22
CA ILE A 206 -31.65 11.07 -2.24
C ILE A 206 -32.52 12.22 -2.75
N PRO A 207 -32.29 12.75 -3.97
CA PRO A 207 -33.08 13.84 -4.51
C PRO A 207 -34.53 13.39 -4.79
N ALA A 208 -35.48 14.30 -4.61
CA ALA A 208 -36.88 14.03 -4.97
C ALA A 208 -37.03 13.85 -6.50
N PRO A 209 -37.87 12.89 -6.97
CA PRO A 209 -38.01 12.59 -8.39
C PRO A 209 -38.64 13.76 -9.17
N VAL A 210 -37.84 14.39 -10.04
CA VAL A 210 -38.26 15.51 -10.87
C VAL A 210 -39.08 15.04 -12.08
N THR A 211 -40.38 15.29 -12.08
CA THR A 211 -41.27 14.97 -13.21
C THR A 211 -40.90 15.83 -14.43
N PRO A 212 -40.56 15.22 -15.60
CA PRO A 212 -40.19 15.99 -16.79
C PRO A 212 -41.39 16.76 -17.36
N THR A 213 -41.34 18.09 -17.22
CA THR A 213 -42.33 19.00 -17.82
C THR A 213 -41.97 19.24 -19.30
N PRO A 214 -42.92 19.13 -20.25
CA PRO A 214 -42.60 19.18 -21.68
C PRO A 214 -42.17 20.57 -22.18
N THR A 215 -41.15 20.58 -23.02
CA THR A 215 -40.53 21.75 -23.65
C THR A 215 -41.45 22.48 -24.66
N PRO A 216 -41.60 23.80 -24.57
CA PRO A 216 -41.87 24.67 -25.71
C PRO A 216 -40.55 25.17 -26.36
N SER A 217 -40.58 25.39 -27.68
CA SER A 217 -39.42 25.87 -28.47
C SER A 217 -39.57 27.38 -28.81
N PRO A 218 -38.69 28.01 -29.62
CA PRO A 218 -37.73 29.02 -29.18
C PRO A 218 -38.12 30.47 -29.56
N GLU A 219 -37.14 31.39 -29.53
CA GLU A 219 -37.25 32.84 -29.86
C GLU A 219 -38.02 33.70 -28.81
N VAL A 220 -37.77 35.00 -28.60
CA VAL A 220 -37.01 36.02 -29.36
C VAL A 220 -36.11 36.87 -28.44
N THR A 221 -34.98 37.34 -28.97
CA THR A 221 -34.12 38.45 -28.53
C THR A 221 -34.83 39.65 -27.86
N ARG A 222 -34.23 40.23 -26.79
CA ARG A 222 -34.21 41.70 -26.60
C ARG A 222 -33.04 42.22 -25.76
N THR A 223 -32.59 43.42 -26.14
CA THR A 223 -31.45 44.20 -25.62
C THR A 223 -31.63 44.68 -24.16
N PRO A 224 -30.55 44.80 -23.36
CA PRO A 224 -30.60 45.52 -22.07
C PRO A 224 -30.70 47.04 -22.28
N GLU A 225 -31.35 47.75 -21.35
CA GLU A 225 -31.43 49.22 -21.34
C GLU A 225 -31.10 49.77 -19.93
N LYS A 226 -30.58 51.01 -19.88
CA LYS A 226 -29.79 51.57 -18.76
C LYS A 226 -30.48 52.76 -18.10
N ALA A 227 -30.67 52.72 -16.78
CA ALA A 227 -30.57 53.84 -15.82
C ALA A 227 -30.66 53.26 -14.39
N GLU A 228 -29.79 53.54 -13.40
CA GLU A 228 -29.11 54.78 -12.96
C GLU A 228 -29.99 55.66 -12.04
N ALA A 229 -29.76 55.55 -10.73
CA ALA A 229 -30.19 56.50 -9.70
C ALA A 229 -29.20 56.46 -8.52
N THR A 230 -28.67 57.61 -8.13
CA THR A 230 -27.56 57.76 -7.17
C THR A 230 -28.03 58.31 -5.84
N GLU A 231 -27.47 57.86 -4.72
CA GLU A 231 -27.31 58.71 -3.53
C GLU A 231 -26.04 58.32 -2.74
N THR A 232 -25.52 59.22 -1.89
CA THR A 232 -24.19 59.12 -1.26
C THR A 232 -24.13 60.04 0.00
N PRO A 233 -23.12 60.00 0.88
CA PRO A 233 -23.27 59.27 2.15
C PRO A 233 -23.12 60.14 3.41
N LYS A 234 -23.40 59.56 4.59
CA LYS A 234 -22.92 60.02 5.90
C LYS A 234 -22.80 58.82 6.88
N PRO A 235 -22.04 58.93 7.99
CA PRO A 235 -21.03 57.92 8.28
C PRO A 235 -21.14 57.26 9.68
N GLU A 236 -20.12 56.47 10.01
CA GLU A 236 -19.56 56.32 11.37
C GLU A 236 -20.31 55.34 12.30
N ALA A 237 -20.12 54.05 12.00
CA ALA A 237 -19.78 53.04 12.99
C ALA A 237 -18.66 52.18 12.39
N GLU A 238 -17.55 51.99 13.11
CA GLU A 238 -16.38 51.26 12.60
C GLU A 238 -16.64 49.75 12.63
N SER A 239 -16.32 49.05 11.53
CA SER A 239 -16.33 47.59 11.52
C SER A 239 -15.05 47.06 12.16
N THR A 240 -15.18 46.19 13.16
CA THR A 240 -14.09 45.34 13.67
C THR A 240 -13.83 44.19 12.70
N GLU A 241 -13.50 44.53 11.46
CA GLU A 241 -13.25 43.63 10.33
C GLU A 241 -11.76 43.29 10.27
N ALA A 242 -11.27 42.69 11.36
CA ALA A 242 -9.89 42.26 11.56
C ALA A 242 -9.82 40.81 12.10
N ALA A 243 -10.86 40.01 11.84
CA ALA A 243 -10.82 38.57 12.07
C ALA A 243 -9.82 37.92 11.09
N ALA A 244 -8.98 37.03 11.64
CA ALA A 244 -7.77 36.50 11.02
C ALA A 244 -7.91 36.06 9.54
N SER A 245 -6.93 36.45 8.72
CA SER A 245 -6.68 35.81 7.42
C SER A 245 -6.14 34.40 7.61
N CYS A 246 -6.67 33.43 6.86
CA CYS A 246 -6.22 32.04 6.87
C CYS A 246 -4.70 31.92 6.54
N PRO A 247 -3.93 31.08 7.26
CA PRO A 247 -2.53 30.83 6.94
C PRO A 247 -2.32 30.27 5.53
N SER A 248 -1.24 30.73 4.87
CA SER A 248 -0.87 30.31 3.52
C SER A 248 -0.05 29.01 3.46
N ALA A 249 0.39 28.50 4.62
CA ALA A 249 1.02 27.20 4.80
C ALA A 249 0.23 26.42 5.85
N PHE A 250 0.10 25.10 5.69
CA PHE A 250 -0.72 24.27 6.57
C PHE A 250 -0.12 24.12 7.98
N ALA A 251 1.20 23.94 8.08
CA ALA A 251 1.93 23.86 9.34
C ALA A 251 1.87 25.12 10.24
N ASP A 252 1.25 26.21 9.78
CA ASP A 252 1.00 27.42 10.57
C ASP A 252 -0.38 27.43 11.26
N TYR A 253 -1.26 26.48 10.94
CA TYR A 253 -2.59 26.40 11.55
C TYR A 253 -2.56 26.09 13.06
N PRO A 254 -1.76 25.13 13.58
CA PRO A 254 -1.68 24.88 15.03
C PRO A 254 -1.27 26.13 15.82
N ALA A 255 -0.23 26.83 15.37
CA ALA A 255 0.23 28.07 16.01
C ALA A 255 -0.86 29.16 15.98
N ARG A 256 -1.64 29.29 14.89
CA ARG A 256 -2.74 30.26 14.84
C ARG A 256 -3.94 29.86 15.71
N ILE A 257 -4.16 28.57 15.95
CA ILE A 257 -5.15 28.08 16.92
C ILE A 257 -4.71 28.48 18.35
N GLU A 258 -3.44 28.26 18.71
CA GLU A 258 -2.90 28.68 20.01
C GLU A 258 -3.00 30.20 20.23
N GLU A 259 -2.72 31.02 19.19
CA GLU A 259 -2.93 32.47 19.25
C GLU A 259 -4.40 32.85 19.55
N LEU A 260 -5.37 32.21 18.88
CA LEU A 260 -6.80 32.45 19.11
C LEU A 260 -7.24 32.04 20.52
N LEU A 261 -6.71 30.93 21.04
CA LEU A 261 -6.97 30.47 22.40
C LEU A 261 -6.34 31.37 23.46
N ALA A 262 -5.14 31.92 23.22
CA ALA A 262 -4.51 32.91 24.08
C ALA A 262 -5.23 34.29 24.04
N GLU A 263 -5.92 34.63 22.95
CA GLU A 263 -6.73 35.85 22.81
C GLU A 263 -8.08 35.76 23.55
N SER A 264 -8.70 34.56 23.60
CA SER A 264 -10.13 34.41 23.96
C SER A 264 -10.53 33.19 24.77
N SER A 265 -9.72 32.11 24.75
CA SER A 265 -10.06 30.77 25.25
C SER A 265 -11.35 30.19 24.68
N ASP A 266 -11.78 30.64 23.50
CA ASP A 266 -13.08 30.31 22.90
C ASP A 266 -12.95 29.30 21.74
N MET A 267 -13.40 28.07 21.97
CA MET A 267 -13.42 27.01 20.96
C MET A 267 -14.48 27.23 19.86
N GLU A 268 -15.53 28.03 20.10
CA GLU A 268 -16.47 28.44 19.03
C GLU A 268 -15.76 29.38 18.04
N ALA A 269 -14.88 30.27 18.54
CA ALA A 269 -14.05 31.13 17.69
C ALA A 269 -12.97 30.34 16.91
N VAL A 270 -12.34 29.33 17.53
CA VAL A 270 -11.37 28.44 16.86
C VAL A 270 -12.03 27.64 15.74
N THR A 271 -13.12 26.93 16.04
CA THR A 271 -13.82 26.09 15.05
C THR A 271 -14.39 26.93 13.90
N ALA A 272 -15.00 28.09 14.18
CA ALA A 272 -15.48 29.01 13.15
C ALA A 272 -14.35 29.60 12.26
N PHE A 273 -13.16 29.83 12.82
CA PHE A 273 -11.98 30.21 12.04
C PHE A 273 -11.55 29.10 11.08
N LEU A 274 -11.46 27.86 11.56
CA LEU A 274 -11.04 26.72 10.75
C LEU A 274 -12.06 26.37 9.66
N ASP A 275 -13.36 26.42 9.96
CA ASP A 275 -14.45 26.28 8.98
C ASP A 275 -14.39 27.35 7.89
N ASN A 276 -14.18 28.62 8.27
CA ASN A 276 -14.02 29.72 7.31
C ASN A 276 -12.78 29.55 6.41
N CYS A 277 -11.73 28.91 6.93
CA CYS A 277 -10.53 28.53 6.19
C CYS A 277 -10.63 27.17 5.47
N GLN A 278 -11.79 26.50 5.56
CA GLN A 278 -12.03 25.16 5.03
C GLN A 278 -11.06 24.07 5.52
N ALA A 279 -10.47 24.25 6.71
CA ALA A 279 -9.34 23.47 7.22
C ALA A 279 -9.70 22.51 8.37
N LEU A 280 -10.98 22.23 8.61
CA LEU A 280 -11.48 21.36 9.67
C LEU A 280 -12.23 20.16 9.08
N ASP A 281 -11.86 18.93 9.46
CA ASP A 281 -12.74 17.78 9.27
C ASP A 281 -13.70 17.65 10.47
N ALA A 282 -14.90 18.21 10.29
CA ALA A 282 -15.98 18.14 11.26
C ALA A 282 -16.59 16.73 11.42
N ASN A 283 -16.27 15.75 10.55
CA ASN A 283 -16.73 14.37 10.69
C ASN A 283 -15.87 13.58 11.69
N ASP A 284 -14.58 13.87 11.76
CA ASP A 284 -13.60 13.17 12.59
C ASP A 284 -13.09 13.97 13.79
N THR A 285 -13.54 15.22 13.95
CA THR A 285 -13.47 15.97 15.21
C THR A 285 -14.24 15.28 16.35
N ARG A 286 -13.71 15.28 17.57
CA ARG A 286 -14.33 14.73 18.79
C ARG A 286 -14.19 15.71 19.97
N SER A 287 -15.05 15.59 20.98
CA SER A 287 -15.03 16.44 22.18
C SER A 287 -15.67 15.76 23.39
N SER A 288 -15.02 15.81 24.56
CA SER A 288 -15.54 15.34 25.84
C SER A 288 -14.80 16.02 27.00
N ASP A 289 -15.35 15.98 28.20
CA ASP A 289 -14.56 16.18 29.42
C ASP A 289 -13.67 14.93 29.61
N TRP A 290 -12.36 15.03 29.33
CA TRP A 290 -11.39 13.93 29.51
C TRP A 290 -10.57 14.14 30.80
N ASN A 291 -10.18 15.39 31.11
CA ASN A 291 -9.43 15.70 32.33
C ASN A 291 -10.28 15.65 33.63
N ASN A 292 -11.62 15.58 33.53
CA ASN A 292 -12.59 15.60 34.63
C ASN A 292 -12.62 16.92 35.44
N ASP A 293 -12.29 18.07 34.82
CA ASP A 293 -12.37 19.41 35.42
C ASP A 293 -13.78 20.06 35.31
N GLY A 294 -14.63 19.56 34.40
CA GLY A 294 -15.98 20.05 34.13
C GLY A 294 -16.12 20.98 32.90
N VAL A 295 -15.04 21.22 32.17
CA VAL A 295 -15.00 21.84 30.83
C VAL A 295 -14.93 20.73 29.76
N THR A 296 -14.97 21.07 28.47
CA THR A 296 -15.00 20.08 27.37
C THR A 296 -13.74 20.21 26.54
N ASP A 297 -12.89 19.19 26.60
CA ASP A 297 -11.69 19.00 25.79
C ASP A 297 -12.06 18.64 24.33
N TRP A 298 -11.11 18.81 23.40
CA TRP A 298 -11.32 18.64 21.97
C TRP A 298 -10.18 17.89 21.27
N ALA A 299 -10.52 16.98 20.39
CA ALA A 299 -9.62 16.42 19.38
C ALA A 299 -10.07 16.94 18.01
N LEU A 300 -9.28 17.85 17.42
CA LEU A 300 -9.54 18.41 16.10
C LEU A 300 -8.75 17.63 15.05
N VAL A 301 -9.37 17.33 13.91
CA VAL A 301 -8.67 16.88 12.70
C VAL A 301 -8.65 18.05 11.72
N LEU A 302 -7.45 18.52 11.39
CA LEU A 302 -7.23 19.54 10.39
C LEU A 302 -6.97 18.90 9.02
N GLU A 303 -7.43 19.57 7.96
CA GLU A 303 -7.20 19.16 6.56
C GLU A 303 -6.58 20.33 5.79
N ASN A 304 -5.55 20.08 4.99
CA ASN A 304 -4.85 21.13 4.23
C ASN A 304 -5.73 21.68 3.09
N PRO A 305 -6.30 22.90 3.22
CA PRO A 305 -7.28 23.43 2.28
C PRO A 305 -6.66 23.90 0.97
N HIS A 306 -5.32 23.89 0.88
CA HIS A 306 -4.53 24.30 -0.29
C HIS A 306 -4.07 23.10 -1.13
N SER A 307 -4.44 21.88 -0.76
CA SER A 307 -4.03 20.64 -1.44
C SER A 307 -5.04 20.20 -2.50
N ASP A 308 -4.59 20.04 -3.75
CA ASP A 308 -5.35 19.40 -4.84
C ASP A 308 -5.29 17.85 -4.78
N SER A 309 -4.75 17.26 -3.71
CA SER A 309 -4.56 15.81 -3.56
C SER A 309 -5.88 15.06 -3.30
N ALA A 310 -5.95 13.79 -3.75
CA ALA A 310 -7.05 12.89 -3.38
C ALA A 310 -6.97 12.38 -1.93
N GLN A 311 -5.79 12.49 -1.31
CA GLN A 311 -5.57 12.44 0.13
C GLN A 311 -4.79 13.71 0.51
N PRO A 312 -5.47 14.78 0.97
CA PRO A 312 -4.80 15.97 1.48
C PRO A 312 -3.98 15.66 2.73
N GLU A 313 -2.96 16.47 2.98
CA GLU A 313 -2.22 16.48 4.24
C GLU A 313 -3.18 16.82 5.39
N GLN A 314 -3.09 16.07 6.50
CA GLN A 314 -3.94 16.25 7.67
C GLN A 314 -3.08 16.39 8.95
N GLU A 315 -3.67 16.90 10.03
CA GLU A 315 -3.00 17.07 11.32
C GLU A 315 -4.01 16.92 12.47
N LEU A 316 -3.73 16.06 13.46
CA LEU A 316 -4.61 15.83 14.62
C LEU A 316 -4.06 16.59 15.83
N LEU A 317 -4.91 17.38 16.47
CA LEU A 317 -4.58 18.19 17.66
C LEU A 317 -5.50 17.84 18.82
N ILE A 318 -4.95 17.51 20.00
CA ILE A 318 -5.73 17.39 21.23
C ILE A 318 -5.51 18.64 22.10
N LEU A 319 -6.56 19.44 22.21
CA LEU A 319 -6.66 20.65 22.99
C LEU A 319 -7.43 20.33 24.27
N MET A 320 -6.80 20.47 25.42
CA MET A 320 -7.44 20.23 26.72
C MET A 320 -7.54 21.51 27.54
N SER A 321 -8.57 21.59 28.37
CA SER A 321 -8.76 22.68 29.31
C SER A 321 -7.75 22.63 30.46
N ASP A 322 -7.45 23.81 31.02
CA ASP A 322 -6.77 23.96 32.31
C ASP A 322 -7.08 25.33 32.96
N ASP A 323 -6.47 25.61 34.11
CA ASP A 323 -6.60 26.87 34.88
C ASP A 323 -6.39 28.15 34.04
N SER A 324 -5.80 28.07 32.85
CA SER A 324 -5.52 29.20 31.96
C SER A 324 -6.41 29.31 30.72
N GLY A 325 -7.25 28.31 30.43
CA GLY A 325 -8.11 28.27 29.24
C GLY A 325 -8.06 26.91 28.57
N TYR A 326 -7.47 26.85 27.36
CA TYR A 326 -7.15 25.62 26.65
C TYR A 326 -5.67 25.62 26.23
N ALA A 327 -5.05 24.45 26.25
CA ALA A 327 -3.68 24.23 25.81
C ALA A 327 -3.58 22.95 24.96
N LEU A 328 -2.70 22.97 23.96
CA LEU A 328 -2.33 21.80 23.17
C LEU A 328 -1.59 20.80 24.07
N LYS A 329 -2.12 19.58 24.20
CA LYS A 329 -1.50 18.50 24.99
C LYS A 329 -0.99 17.34 24.12
N TYR A 330 -1.45 17.25 22.86
CA TYR A 330 -0.95 16.28 21.88
C TYR A 330 -1.12 16.78 20.45
N GLN A 331 -0.19 16.41 19.57
CA GLN A 331 -0.16 16.77 18.16
C GLN A 331 0.39 15.58 17.36
N ALA A 332 -0.39 15.04 16.43
CA ALA A 332 0.04 14.01 15.49
C ALA A 332 -0.03 14.53 14.06
N ARG A 333 1.05 14.32 13.29
CA ARG A 333 1.10 14.57 11.85
C ARG A 333 0.98 13.21 11.14
N PRO A 334 -0.25 12.76 10.81
CA PRO A 334 -0.47 11.52 10.07
C PRO A 334 0.27 11.54 8.74
N ALA A 335 0.69 10.36 8.27
CA ALA A 335 1.28 10.21 6.95
C ALA A 335 0.21 10.09 5.84
N GLY A 336 -1.04 9.83 6.21
CA GLY A 336 -2.19 9.69 5.32
C GLY A 336 -3.46 10.34 5.90
N GLN A 337 -4.60 9.66 5.73
CA GLN A 337 -5.91 10.17 6.15
C GLN A 337 -6.31 9.64 7.54
N VAL A 338 -6.71 10.52 8.44
CA VAL A 338 -7.21 10.18 9.78
C VAL A 338 -8.68 9.79 9.76
N SER A 339 -9.05 8.78 10.55
CA SER A 339 -10.43 8.57 10.99
C SER A 339 -10.49 8.14 12.45
N ILE A 340 -11.18 8.91 13.30
CA ILE A 340 -11.24 8.67 14.75
C ILE A 340 -12.38 7.70 15.08
N LEU A 341 -12.00 6.51 15.55
CA LEU A 341 -12.91 5.43 15.92
C LEU A 341 -13.58 5.63 17.28
N ALA A 342 -12.85 6.15 18.26
CA ALA A 342 -13.29 6.33 19.65
C ALA A 342 -12.51 7.45 20.36
N ALA A 343 -13.10 7.98 21.44
CA ALA A 343 -12.62 9.16 22.16
C ALA A 343 -13.20 9.19 23.59
N ASP A 344 -13.13 8.06 24.26
CA ASP A 344 -13.82 7.67 25.49
C ASP A 344 -12.99 6.59 26.20
N ASP A 345 -13.40 6.10 27.37
CA ASP A 345 -12.75 4.95 28.01
C ASP A 345 -13.02 3.69 27.16
N VAL A 346 -12.06 3.30 26.30
CA VAL A 346 -12.20 2.20 25.34
C VAL A 346 -11.83 0.88 25.99
N ASN A 347 -10.81 0.89 26.84
CA ASN A 347 -10.23 -0.30 27.46
C ASN A 347 -10.85 -0.64 28.85
N LEU A 348 -11.63 0.27 29.44
CA LEU A 348 -12.27 0.18 30.76
C LEU A 348 -11.32 0.19 31.98
N ASP A 349 -10.14 0.80 31.87
CA ASP A 349 -9.23 1.07 33.00
C ASP A 349 -9.60 2.35 33.80
N SER A 350 -10.62 3.10 33.34
CA SER A 350 -11.06 4.41 33.86
C SER A 350 -10.20 5.62 33.47
N GLN A 351 -9.35 5.49 32.45
CA GLN A 351 -8.67 6.57 31.74
C GLN A 351 -9.36 6.79 30.37
N PRO A 352 -9.35 8.01 29.80
CA PRO A 352 -9.89 8.24 28.46
C PRO A 352 -8.86 7.86 27.38
N ASP A 353 -9.30 7.10 26.39
CA ASP A 353 -8.52 6.72 25.20
C ASP A 353 -8.98 7.51 23.96
N LEU A 354 -8.04 7.89 23.10
CA LEU A 354 -8.30 8.33 21.73
C LEU A 354 -7.78 7.26 20.76
N VAL A 355 -8.67 6.73 19.92
CA VAL A 355 -8.34 5.68 18.95
C VAL A 355 -8.66 6.16 17.54
N TRP A 356 -7.67 6.15 16.65
CA TRP A 356 -7.86 6.51 15.24
C TRP A 356 -7.10 5.58 14.29
N VAL A 357 -7.50 5.62 13.02
CA VAL A 357 -6.78 5.01 11.90
C VAL A 357 -6.06 6.10 11.13
N ASP A 358 -4.81 5.87 10.73
CA ASP A 358 -4.10 6.61 9.67
C ASP A 358 -3.99 5.71 8.42
N THR A 359 -4.71 6.07 7.36
CA THR A 359 -4.74 5.35 6.08
C THR A 359 -3.79 5.98 5.07
N THR A 360 -2.61 5.38 4.89
CA THR A 360 -1.58 5.78 3.91
C THR A 360 -1.72 4.98 2.62
N CYS A 361 -1.74 5.61 1.44
CA CYS A 361 -1.84 4.90 0.16
C CYS A 361 -0.60 5.05 -0.73
N GLY A 362 0.07 3.93 -0.99
CA GLY A 362 1.03 3.79 -2.09
C GLY A 362 0.36 3.36 -3.40
N ALA A 363 1.12 3.35 -4.50
CA ALA A 363 0.61 3.14 -5.87
C ALA A 363 -0.19 1.83 -6.10
N SER A 364 -0.03 0.82 -5.24
CA SER A 364 -0.76 -0.47 -5.35
C SER A 364 -1.17 -1.08 -4.01
N THR A 365 -1.01 -0.39 -2.88
CA THR A 365 -1.44 -0.87 -1.56
C THR A 365 -1.66 0.32 -0.64
N CYS A 366 -2.77 0.35 0.09
CA CYS A 366 -2.93 1.23 1.24
C CYS A 366 -2.67 0.45 2.53
N PHE A 367 -2.10 1.12 3.52
CA PHE A 367 -1.87 0.61 4.87
C PHE A 367 -2.66 1.44 5.86
N ASP A 368 -3.39 0.73 6.71
CA ASP A 368 -4.21 1.28 7.77
C ASP A 368 -3.48 0.99 9.09
N ALA A 369 -2.88 2.03 9.65
CA ALA A 369 -2.25 1.99 10.97
C ALA A 369 -3.29 2.41 12.01
N VAL A 370 -3.43 1.67 13.11
CA VAL A 370 -4.33 2.01 14.21
C VAL A 370 -3.51 2.49 15.39
N LEU A 371 -3.77 3.73 15.80
CA LEU A 371 -3.09 4.40 16.89
C LEU A 371 -4.04 4.49 18.08
N VAL A 372 -3.53 4.14 19.26
CA VAL A 372 -4.22 4.30 20.54
C VAL A 372 -3.38 5.25 21.38
N ARG A 373 -3.99 6.30 21.93
CA ARG A 373 -3.37 7.13 22.95
C ARG A 373 -4.26 7.15 24.18
N SER A 374 -3.70 6.83 25.35
CA SER A 374 -4.41 6.93 26.64
C SER A 374 -3.86 8.09 27.46
N TRP A 375 -4.69 8.67 28.33
CA TRP A 375 -4.32 9.84 29.15
C TRP A 375 -3.91 9.43 30.57
N ASP A 376 -2.62 9.58 30.90
CA ASP A 376 -2.04 9.13 32.18
C ASP A 376 -2.29 10.08 33.37
N GLY A 377 -3.08 11.14 33.18
CA GLY A 377 -3.26 12.24 34.12
C GLY A 377 -2.31 13.43 33.88
N SER A 378 -1.35 13.32 32.97
CA SER A 378 -0.36 14.36 32.64
C SER A 378 -0.06 14.52 31.14
N GLY A 379 -0.16 13.44 30.36
CA GLY A 379 0.09 13.42 28.92
C GLY A 379 -0.69 12.29 28.20
N TRP A 380 -0.74 12.39 26.88
CA TRP A 380 -1.26 11.33 26.00
C TRP A 380 -0.10 10.42 25.58
N ILE A 381 -0.14 9.15 25.98
CA ILE A 381 0.91 8.15 25.76
C ILE A 381 0.42 7.02 24.84
N ASP A 382 1.32 6.34 24.13
CA ASP A 382 0.94 5.15 23.34
C ASP A 382 0.42 4.05 24.27
N TRP A 383 -0.73 3.46 23.91
CA TRP A 383 -1.36 2.37 24.66
C TRP A 383 -1.46 1.09 23.83
N THR A 384 -0.48 0.86 22.95
CA THR A 384 -0.27 -0.39 22.22
C THR A 384 1.04 -1.07 22.65
N GLU A 385 1.11 -2.41 22.60
CA GLU A 385 2.37 -3.16 22.76
C GLU A 385 3.38 -2.82 21.63
N ARG A 386 2.84 -2.40 20.48
CA ARG A 386 3.51 -2.19 19.20
C ARG A 386 2.51 -1.61 18.18
N THR A 387 3.05 -1.00 17.14
CA THR A 387 2.31 -0.52 15.97
C THR A 387 1.35 -1.56 15.41
N ILE A 388 0.07 -1.20 15.36
CA ILE A 388 -1.00 -2.02 14.78
C ILE A 388 -1.17 -1.59 13.32
N VAL A 389 -0.70 -2.38 12.34
CA VAL A 389 -0.77 -2.00 10.92
C VAL A 389 -1.16 -3.16 10.00
N MET A 390 -2.06 -2.88 9.05
CA MET A 390 -2.55 -3.88 8.09
C MET A 390 -2.88 -3.26 6.73
N ALA A 391 -2.56 -3.96 5.64
CA ALA A 391 -2.86 -3.51 4.28
C ALA A 391 -4.36 -3.66 3.95
N TYR A 392 -5.04 -2.57 3.58
CA TYR A 392 -6.48 -2.50 3.29
C TYR A 392 -7.35 -3.14 4.38
N ALA A 393 -7.31 -2.62 5.59
CA ALA A 393 -8.07 -3.13 6.73
C ALA A 393 -9.46 -2.49 6.86
N GLU A 394 -10.50 -3.32 6.96
CA GLU A 394 -11.74 -2.92 7.63
C GLU A 394 -11.48 -2.98 9.15
N VAL A 395 -11.15 -1.82 9.74
CA VAL A 395 -10.91 -1.65 11.19
C VAL A 395 -12.22 -1.29 11.89
N LYS A 396 -12.44 -1.86 13.08
CA LYS A 396 -13.53 -1.50 13.99
C LYS A 396 -13.12 -1.71 15.45
N LEU A 397 -13.89 -1.13 16.37
CA LEU A 397 -13.92 -1.51 17.78
C LEU A 397 -15.15 -2.39 18.04
N ASP A 398 -15.00 -3.50 18.77
CA ASP A 398 -16.06 -4.48 19.05
C ASP A 398 -15.81 -5.22 20.38
N GLU A 399 -16.83 -5.87 20.94
CA GLU A 399 -16.66 -6.81 22.07
C GLU A 399 -16.37 -8.21 21.48
N ALA A 400 -15.10 -8.52 21.23
CA ALA A 400 -14.65 -9.62 20.39
C ALA A 400 -14.06 -10.83 21.15
N SER A 401 -13.58 -10.67 22.39
CA SER A 401 -13.06 -11.78 23.22
C SER A 401 -13.69 -11.85 24.62
N ASP A 402 -13.68 -13.05 25.20
CA ASP A 402 -13.92 -13.27 26.64
C ASP A 402 -12.68 -12.89 27.50
N THR A 403 -11.57 -12.51 26.88
CA THR A 403 -10.27 -12.26 27.54
C THR A 403 -9.84 -10.81 27.60
N GLY A 404 -10.39 -9.93 26.75
CA GLY A 404 -10.06 -8.52 26.73
C GLY A 404 -10.83 -7.72 27.78
N GLN A 405 -10.39 -6.49 28.00
CA GLN A 405 -11.10 -5.48 28.78
C GLN A 405 -11.56 -4.36 27.83
N GLY A 406 -12.82 -3.93 27.97
CA GLY A 406 -13.42 -2.92 27.10
C GLY A 406 -13.73 -3.43 25.69
N ARG A 407 -13.35 -2.65 24.67
CA ARG A 407 -13.54 -3.00 23.24
C ARG A 407 -12.20 -3.37 22.60
N GLU A 408 -12.14 -4.52 21.95
CA GLU A 408 -11.01 -4.90 21.12
C GLU A 408 -11.00 -4.15 19.78
N ILE A 409 -9.79 -3.86 19.29
CA ILE A 409 -9.55 -3.42 17.91
C ILE A 409 -9.55 -4.66 17.03
N VAL A 410 -10.51 -4.75 16.12
CA VAL A 410 -10.62 -5.83 15.14
C VAL A 410 -10.28 -5.30 13.76
N LEU A 411 -9.23 -5.84 13.15
CA LEU A 411 -8.80 -5.52 11.80
C LEU A 411 -9.09 -6.71 10.89
N GLN A 412 -9.73 -6.49 9.74
CA GLN A 412 -9.92 -7.51 8.70
C GLN A 412 -9.38 -7.04 7.36
N GLY A 413 -8.40 -7.75 6.79
CA GLY A 413 -7.75 -7.37 5.54
C GLY A 413 -6.41 -8.06 5.32
N GLY A 414 -5.36 -7.29 5.05
CA GLY A 414 -3.98 -7.76 4.98
C GLY A 414 -3.55 -8.31 3.61
N GLN A 415 -4.20 -7.89 2.52
CA GLN A 415 -3.87 -8.31 1.15
C GLN A 415 -3.29 -7.16 0.32
N TYR A 416 -1.99 -7.17 0.09
CA TYR A 416 -1.29 -6.22 -0.80
C TYR A 416 -1.81 -6.30 -2.24
N GLY A 417 -2.03 -5.16 -2.90
CA GLY A 417 -2.55 -5.10 -4.27
C GLY A 417 -1.49 -5.29 -5.39
N SER A 418 -0.21 -5.44 -5.03
CA SER A 418 0.87 -5.71 -6.00
C SER A 418 0.86 -7.16 -6.50
N ILE A 419 1.26 -7.36 -7.76
CA ILE A 419 1.39 -8.69 -8.37
C ILE A 419 2.55 -9.49 -7.75
N GLY A 420 3.63 -8.82 -7.31
CA GLY A 420 4.80 -9.44 -6.68
C GLY A 420 4.56 -10.02 -5.28
N ALA A 421 3.43 -9.68 -4.65
CA ALA A 421 3.05 -10.22 -3.34
C ALA A 421 2.80 -11.75 -3.37
N GLY A 422 2.49 -12.31 -4.54
CA GLY A 422 2.22 -13.74 -4.72
C GLY A 422 0.80 -14.14 -4.30
N PRO A 423 0.53 -15.43 -3.99
CA PRO A 423 -0.76 -15.85 -3.47
C PRO A 423 -0.98 -15.25 -2.08
N GLN A 424 -2.18 -14.73 -1.84
CA GLN A 424 -2.56 -14.12 -0.57
C GLN A 424 -3.93 -14.63 -0.08
N ARG A 425 -4.17 -14.51 1.22
CA ARG A 425 -5.48 -14.67 1.85
C ARG A 425 -5.67 -13.54 2.86
N GLU A 426 -6.90 -13.07 2.97
CA GLU A 426 -7.35 -12.17 4.02
C GLU A 426 -7.06 -12.77 5.41
N ARG A 427 -6.78 -11.91 6.39
CA ARG A 427 -6.59 -12.26 7.79
C ARG A 427 -7.42 -11.32 8.67
N THR A 428 -7.86 -11.84 9.82
CA THR A 428 -8.48 -11.04 10.87
C THR A 428 -7.56 -11.05 12.09
N GLU A 429 -7.32 -9.89 12.67
CA GLU A 429 -6.58 -9.72 13.91
C GLU A 429 -7.49 -9.07 14.95
N VAL A 430 -7.45 -9.59 16.17
CA VAL A 430 -8.16 -9.07 17.35
C VAL A 430 -7.11 -8.65 18.36
N TRP A 431 -7.12 -7.37 18.70
CA TRP A 431 -6.19 -6.76 19.65
C TRP A 431 -6.95 -6.21 20.85
N GLY A 432 -6.46 -6.45 22.06
CA GLY A 432 -7.15 -6.03 23.28
C GLY A 432 -6.21 -5.69 24.43
N SER A 433 -6.68 -4.80 25.30
CA SER A 433 -6.14 -4.62 26.64
C SER A 433 -6.52 -5.80 27.53
N VAL A 434 -5.67 -6.16 28.49
CA VAL A 434 -5.91 -7.18 29.51
C VAL A 434 -5.46 -6.62 30.85
N ASP A 435 -6.33 -6.64 31.88
CA ASP A 435 -6.09 -6.01 33.19
C ASP A 435 -5.64 -4.52 33.11
N GLY A 436 -6.10 -3.78 32.09
CA GLY A 436 -5.73 -2.38 31.81
C GLY A 436 -4.36 -2.18 31.14
N ALA A 437 -3.67 -3.24 30.71
CA ALA A 437 -2.40 -3.13 29.99
C ALA A 437 -2.58 -2.58 28.55
N PRO A 438 -1.52 -2.06 27.89
CA PRO A 438 -1.52 -1.71 26.47
C PRO A 438 -2.07 -2.82 25.55
N TYR A 439 -2.65 -2.44 24.42
CA TYR A 439 -3.27 -3.35 23.45
C TYR A 439 -2.26 -4.37 22.89
N THR A 440 -2.53 -5.66 23.13
CA THR A 440 -1.75 -6.81 22.63
C THR A 440 -2.56 -7.59 21.58
N LEU A 441 -1.89 -8.35 20.71
CA LEU A 441 -2.57 -9.23 19.74
C LEU A 441 -3.11 -10.49 20.44
N LEU A 442 -4.42 -10.54 20.69
CA LEU A 442 -5.09 -11.66 21.35
C LEU A 442 -5.36 -12.83 20.38
N GLU A 443 -5.79 -12.55 19.15
CA GLU A 443 -6.04 -13.56 18.13
C GLU A 443 -5.63 -13.10 16.72
N ARG A 444 -5.04 -14.01 15.94
CA ARG A 444 -4.87 -13.86 14.48
C ARG A 444 -5.46 -15.09 13.78
N THR A 445 -6.48 -14.88 12.95
CA THR A 445 -7.07 -15.92 12.09
C THR A 445 -6.87 -15.59 10.62
N TYR A 446 -6.90 -16.63 9.77
CA TYR A 446 -6.75 -16.50 8.32
C TYR A 446 -7.99 -17.02 7.58
N ALA A 447 -8.37 -16.34 6.51
CA ALA A 447 -9.53 -16.72 5.69
C ALA A 447 -9.37 -18.13 5.10
N PRO A 448 -10.44 -18.97 5.11
CA PRO A 448 -10.39 -20.34 4.59
C PRO A 448 -9.97 -20.39 3.10
N SER A 449 -9.01 -21.25 2.78
CA SER A 449 -8.49 -21.39 1.42
C SER A 449 -8.28 -22.85 1.00
N ASN A 450 -8.42 -23.10 -0.30
CA ASN A 450 -8.06 -24.38 -0.93
C ASN A 450 -6.61 -24.37 -1.48
N CYS A 451 -5.84 -23.30 -1.24
CA CYS A 451 -4.42 -23.24 -1.61
C CYS A 451 -3.60 -24.23 -0.78
N LEU A 452 -2.90 -25.16 -1.44
CA LEU A 452 -2.07 -26.16 -0.77
C LEU A 452 -0.93 -25.51 0.03
N TYR A 453 -0.32 -24.45 -0.51
CA TYR A 453 0.74 -23.70 0.17
C TYR A 453 0.27 -23.15 1.53
N PHE A 454 -0.91 -22.54 1.60
CA PHE A 454 -1.47 -22.07 2.86
C PHE A 454 -1.79 -23.20 3.84
N LYS A 455 -2.26 -24.36 3.37
CA LYS A 455 -2.43 -25.53 4.25
C LYS A 455 -1.10 -26.01 4.85
N VAL A 456 0.00 -25.85 4.11
CA VAL A 456 1.36 -26.12 4.60
C VAL A 456 1.82 -25.04 5.59
N LEU A 457 1.55 -23.75 5.33
CA LEU A 457 1.84 -22.69 6.31
C LEU A 457 1.04 -22.87 7.61
N ASP A 458 -0.25 -23.22 7.53
CA ASP A 458 -1.08 -23.56 8.70
C ASP A 458 -0.47 -24.73 9.51
N ALA A 459 0.14 -25.71 8.82
CA ALA A 459 0.79 -26.86 9.43
C ALA A 459 2.16 -26.50 10.05
N ASN A 460 2.90 -25.56 9.47
CA ASN A 460 4.14 -25.01 10.03
C ASN A 460 3.84 -24.22 11.31
N GLU A 461 2.84 -23.33 11.29
CA GLU A 461 2.38 -22.54 12.43
C GLU A 461 1.97 -23.44 13.61
N ALA A 462 1.16 -24.48 13.33
CA ALA A 462 0.76 -25.46 14.32
C ALA A 462 1.92 -26.34 14.85
N LEU A 463 3.06 -26.38 14.15
CA LEU A 463 4.28 -27.08 14.58
C LEU A 463 5.18 -26.17 15.41
N ALA A 464 5.26 -24.87 15.10
CA ALA A 464 5.92 -23.89 15.95
C ALA A 464 5.22 -23.84 17.32
N ARG A 465 3.90 -23.62 17.32
CA ARG A 465 3.03 -23.55 18.52
C ARG A 465 2.67 -24.91 19.11
N HIS A 466 3.56 -25.90 18.99
CA HIS A 466 3.36 -27.26 19.50
C HIS A 466 3.19 -27.33 21.02
N GLN A 467 3.69 -26.35 21.79
CA GLN A 467 3.51 -26.27 23.23
C GLN A 467 2.06 -25.90 23.63
N GLU A 468 1.38 -25.09 22.81
CA GLU A 468 -0.03 -24.70 23.00
C GLU A 468 -1.00 -25.71 22.36
N LEU A 469 -0.74 -26.08 21.11
CA LEU A 469 -1.68 -26.81 20.24
C LEU A 469 -1.41 -28.32 20.19
N GLY A 470 -0.22 -28.76 20.62
CA GLY A 470 0.24 -30.14 20.56
C GLY A 470 0.62 -30.61 19.14
N LEU A 471 1.63 -31.49 19.04
CA LEU A 471 2.07 -32.08 17.77
C LEU A 471 0.95 -32.74 16.95
N THR A 472 -0.12 -33.21 17.61
CA THR A 472 -1.32 -33.74 16.94
C THR A 472 -1.91 -32.74 15.94
N LYS A 473 -1.93 -31.43 16.27
CA LYS A 473 -2.55 -30.43 15.39
C LYS A 473 -1.75 -30.21 14.10
N ALA A 474 -0.43 -30.12 14.21
CA ALA A 474 0.47 -30.10 13.05
C ALA A 474 0.33 -31.38 12.22
N ARG A 475 0.34 -32.55 12.88
CA ARG A 475 0.20 -33.86 12.22
C ARG A 475 -1.10 -33.98 11.41
N GLU A 476 -2.22 -33.49 11.94
CA GLU A 476 -3.49 -33.44 11.20
C GLU A 476 -3.40 -32.57 9.94
N LEU A 477 -2.82 -31.37 10.05
CA LEU A 477 -2.73 -30.42 8.93
C LEU A 477 -1.78 -30.89 7.82
N TYR A 478 -0.61 -31.45 8.16
CA TYR A 478 0.26 -32.09 7.17
C TYR A 478 -0.40 -33.33 6.54
N THR A 479 -1.12 -34.15 7.32
CA THR A 479 -1.88 -35.28 6.79
C THR A 479 -2.96 -34.81 5.80
N GLU A 480 -3.62 -33.68 6.07
CA GLU A 480 -4.55 -33.06 5.14
C GLU A 480 -3.84 -32.57 3.85
N ALA A 481 -2.71 -31.86 3.96
CA ALA A 481 -1.93 -31.41 2.80
C ALA A 481 -1.56 -32.56 1.85
N ILE A 482 -1.13 -33.70 2.42
CA ILE A 482 -0.76 -34.92 1.68
C ILE A 482 -1.99 -35.55 1.00
N THR A 483 -3.07 -35.75 1.78
CA THR A 483 -4.19 -36.64 1.38
C THR A 483 -5.32 -35.91 0.66
N ASN A 484 -5.60 -34.65 1.00
CA ASN A 484 -6.72 -33.91 0.46
C ASN A 484 -6.48 -33.54 -1.01
N ARG A 485 -7.47 -33.86 -1.84
CA ARG A 485 -7.46 -33.69 -3.31
C ARG A 485 -8.34 -32.51 -3.78
N THR A 486 -9.01 -31.79 -2.86
CA THR A 486 -9.62 -30.49 -3.18
C THR A 486 -8.62 -29.35 -3.09
N LEU A 487 -7.46 -29.56 -2.44
CA LEU A 487 -6.37 -28.58 -2.37
C LEU A 487 -5.70 -28.43 -3.75
N VAL A 488 -5.60 -27.17 -4.19
CA VAL A 488 -5.10 -26.74 -5.49
C VAL A 488 -3.80 -25.95 -5.37
N LYS A 489 -3.11 -25.82 -6.49
CA LYS A 489 -1.91 -24.99 -6.63
C LYS A 489 -2.29 -23.51 -6.67
N CYS A 490 -1.43 -22.65 -6.13
CA CYS A 490 -1.61 -21.22 -5.92
C CYS A 490 -0.35 -20.40 -6.23
N GLY A 491 0.84 -21.02 -6.25
CA GLY A 491 2.06 -20.41 -6.79
C GLY A 491 2.16 -20.52 -8.32
N GLN A 492 3.25 -20.01 -8.90
CA GLN A 492 3.48 -20.07 -10.35
C GLN A 492 4.04 -21.41 -10.82
N ARG A 493 4.85 -22.09 -9.98
CA ARG A 493 5.58 -23.34 -10.26
C ARG A 493 4.71 -24.45 -10.84
N SER A 494 5.26 -25.24 -11.77
CA SER A 494 4.50 -26.31 -12.44
C SER A 494 4.28 -27.55 -11.57
N ASP A 495 5.21 -27.86 -10.66
CA ASP A 495 5.22 -29.11 -9.87
C ASP A 495 4.87 -28.92 -8.37
N GLU A 496 4.43 -27.70 -8.00
CA GLU A 496 4.01 -27.27 -6.66
C GLU A 496 3.22 -28.32 -5.86
N LEU A 497 2.28 -29.01 -6.51
CA LEU A 497 1.41 -30.03 -5.88
C LEU A 497 2.13 -31.31 -5.45
N ASN A 498 3.35 -31.54 -5.94
CA ASN A 498 4.24 -32.64 -5.59
C ASN A 498 5.35 -32.15 -4.67
N GLU A 499 5.93 -30.97 -4.94
CA GLU A 499 6.90 -30.27 -4.08
C GLU A 499 6.34 -30.13 -2.65
N LEU A 500 5.17 -29.51 -2.48
CA LEU A 500 4.55 -29.28 -1.18
C LEU A 500 4.08 -30.57 -0.49
N ARG A 501 3.67 -31.60 -1.24
CA ARG A 501 3.25 -32.90 -0.67
C ARG A 501 4.42 -33.77 -0.23
N SER A 502 5.56 -33.70 -0.93
CA SER A 502 6.78 -34.39 -0.53
C SER A 502 7.43 -33.71 0.68
N PHE A 503 7.44 -32.37 0.74
CA PHE A 503 7.77 -31.62 1.96
C PHE A 503 6.86 -31.99 3.14
N SER A 504 5.53 -32.06 2.92
CA SER A 504 4.59 -32.43 3.98
C SER A 504 4.82 -33.86 4.51
N LEU A 505 5.25 -34.81 3.66
CA LEU A 505 5.64 -36.15 4.10
C LEU A 505 6.92 -36.14 4.94
N PHE A 506 7.93 -35.34 4.55
CA PHE A 506 9.14 -35.17 5.36
C PHE A 506 8.79 -34.59 6.74
N ARG A 507 8.00 -33.52 6.80
CA ARG A 507 7.50 -32.92 8.05
C ARG A 507 6.73 -33.92 8.92
N LEU A 508 5.87 -34.74 8.32
CA LEU A 508 5.14 -35.79 9.03
C LEU A 508 6.07 -36.84 9.66
N ALA A 509 7.16 -37.21 8.96
CA ALA A 509 8.16 -38.13 9.51
C ALA A 509 8.96 -37.50 10.68
N VAL A 510 9.32 -36.22 10.58
CA VAL A 510 9.97 -35.46 11.67
C VAL A 510 9.07 -35.41 12.91
N ILE A 511 7.78 -35.13 12.73
CA ILE A 511 6.79 -35.16 13.82
C ILE A 511 6.71 -36.56 14.44
N HIS A 512 6.66 -37.63 13.65
CA HIS A 512 6.68 -38.99 14.19
C HIS A 512 7.99 -39.33 14.93
N GLY A 513 9.12 -38.71 14.56
CA GLY A 513 10.35 -38.76 15.34
C GLY A 513 10.21 -38.16 16.73
N TYR A 514 9.62 -36.96 16.81
CA TYR A 514 9.34 -36.26 18.07
C TYR A 514 8.21 -36.89 18.90
N GLU A 515 7.22 -37.53 18.27
CA GLU A 515 6.20 -38.37 18.94
C GLU A 515 6.79 -39.70 19.49
N GLY A 516 8.07 -39.99 19.24
CA GLY A 516 8.72 -41.23 19.68
C GLY A 516 8.25 -42.48 18.92
N ALA A 517 7.82 -42.32 17.67
CA ALA A 517 7.22 -43.35 16.82
C ALA A 517 8.11 -43.72 15.62
N PRO A 518 9.31 -44.30 15.83
CA PRO A 518 10.33 -44.47 14.78
C PRO A 518 9.86 -45.31 13.59
N THR A 519 9.00 -46.30 13.81
CA THR A 519 8.45 -47.11 12.72
C THR A 519 7.53 -46.30 11.80
N LEU A 520 6.77 -45.33 12.33
CA LEU A 520 5.92 -44.46 11.53
C LEU A 520 6.74 -43.42 10.76
N ALA A 521 7.84 -42.93 11.34
CA ALA A 521 8.80 -42.09 10.61
C ALA A 521 9.43 -42.86 9.43
N GLU A 522 9.95 -44.08 9.68
CA GLU A 522 10.54 -44.95 8.64
C GLU A 522 9.52 -45.32 7.54
N GLU A 523 8.27 -45.64 7.89
CA GLU A 523 7.18 -45.91 6.94
C GLU A 523 6.79 -44.67 6.12
N THR A 524 6.76 -43.49 6.73
CA THR A 524 6.47 -42.23 6.04
C THR A 524 7.56 -41.86 5.04
N ILE A 525 8.83 -42.10 5.37
CA ILE A 525 9.97 -41.84 4.48
C ILE A 525 10.04 -42.89 3.36
N LYS A 526 9.67 -44.15 3.62
CA LYS A 526 9.42 -45.15 2.56
C LYS A 526 8.29 -44.72 1.62
N GLN A 527 7.22 -44.12 2.13
CA GLN A 527 6.14 -43.57 1.29
C GLN A 527 6.63 -42.39 0.44
N LEU A 528 7.39 -41.46 1.03
CA LEU A 528 8.01 -40.33 0.32
C LEU A 528 8.88 -40.80 -0.86
N ARG A 529 9.85 -41.68 -0.60
CA ARG A 529 10.70 -42.30 -1.63
C ARG A 529 9.89 -43.03 -2.72
N SER A 530 8.80 -43.69 -2.36
CA SER A 530 7.97 -44.48 -3.28
C SER A 530 7.06 -43.63 -4.18
N VAL A 531 6.55 -42.51 -3.66
CA VAL A 531 5.58 -41.65 -4.36
C VAL A 531 6.25 -40.46 -5.07
N PHE A 532 7.36 -39.95 -4.54
CA PHE A 532 8.08 -38.78 -5.05
C PHE A 532 9.61 -39.04 -5.13
N PRO A 533 10.06 -40.08 -5.86
CA PRO A 533 11.48 -40.48 -5.90
C PRO A 533 12.42 -39.36 -6.36
N ASP A 534 11.96 -38.49 -7.27
CA ASP A 534 12.75 -37.39 -7.84
C ASP A 534 12.65 -36.08 -7.04
N SER A 535 12.00 -36.07 -5.87
CA SER A 535 11.85 -34.87 -5.03
C SER A 535 13.12 -34.56 -4.21
N PRO A 536 13.53 -33.28 -4.07
CA PRO A 536 14.66 -32.90 -3.21
C PRO A 536 14.43 -33.29 -1.73
N PHE A 537 13.16 -33.34 -1.30
CA PHE A 537 12.80 -33.75 0.06
C PHE A 537 13.05 -35.24 0.33
N THR A 538 13.16 -36.08 -0.70
CA THR A 538 13.41 -37.52 -0.54
C THR A 538 14.82 -37.79 0.00
N LEU A 539 15.86 -37.17 -0.56
CA LEU A 539 17.23 -37.34 -0.07
C LEU A 539 17.47 -36.61 1.27
N LEU A 540 16.82 -35.46 1.47
CA LEU A 540 16.78 -34.77 2.77
C LEU A 540 16.23 -35.69 3.88
N ALA A 541 15.11 -36.37 3.61
CA ALA A 541 14.50 -37.31 4.53
C ALA A 541 15.35 -38.56 4.77
N GLU A 542 16.11 -39.03 3.79
CA GLU A 542 17.08 -40.12 3.97
C GLU A 542 18.23 -39.71 4.88
N SER A 543 18.78 -38.51 4.71
CA SER A 543 19.82 -37.95 5.60
C SER A 543 19.32 -37.76 7.04
N TRP A 544 18.05 -37.38 7.22
CA TRP A 544 17.40 -37.33 8.53
C TRP A 544 17.24 -38.73 9.13
N LEU A 545 16.78 -39.70 8.35
CA LEU A 545 16.52 -41.07 8.83
C LEU A 545 17.80 -41.79 9.26
N GLU A 546 18.90 -41.70 8.51
CA GLU A 546 20.18 -42.31 8.88
C GLU A 546 20.71 -41.74 10.22
N ALA A 547 20.57 -40.43 10.42
CA ALA A 547 20.90 -39.79 11.68
C ALA A 547 19.97 -40.23 12.82
N TYR A 548 18.66 -40.29 12.58
CA TYR A 548 17.65 -40.68 13.59
C TYR A 548 17.75 -42.15 14.00
N GLU A 549 18.01 -43.07 13.07
CA GLU A 549 18.28 -44.49 13.36
C GLU A 549 19.56 -44.67 14.19
N THR A 550 20.51 -43.74 14.07
CA THR A 550 21.79 -43.74 14.80
C THR A 550 21.66 -43.10 16.20
N SER A 551 20.90 -42.02 16.34
CA SER A 551 20.77 -41.24 17.59
C SER A 551 19.61 -41.68 18.49
N GLY A 552 18.48 -42.08 17.90
CA GLY A 552 17.18 -42.13 18.58
C GLY A 552 16.57 -40.76 18.91
N ASP A 553 17.19 -39.67 18.43
CA ASP A 553 16.84 -38.27 18.73
C ASP A 553 16.55 -37.48 17.43
N ALA A 554 15.35 -36.92 17.36
CA ALA A 554 14.87 -36.14 16.24
C ALA A 554 15.53 -34.75 16.13
N ALA A 555 16.03 -34.17 17.24
CA ALA A 555 16.76 -32.91 17.22
C ALA A 555 18.14 -33.08 16.56
N ALA A 556 18.93 -34.07 17.00
CA ALA A 556 20.17 -34.44 16.34
C ALA A 556 19.97 -34.83 14.85
N ALA A 557 18.86 -35.50 14.53
CA ALA A 557 18.52 -35.81 13.14
C ALA A 557 18.15 -34.57 12.31
N CYS A 558 17.46 -33.60 12.91
CA CYS A 558 17.19 -32.31 12.26
C CYS A 558 18.48 -31.52 11.97
N ALA A 559 19.47 -31.53 12.87
CA ALA A 559 20.77 -30.92 12.59
C ALA A 559 21.45 -31.53 11.35
N ALA A 560 21.37 -32.86 11.17
CA ALA A 560 21.89 -33.52 9.97
C ALA A 560 21.09 -33.15 8.70
N ALA A 561 19.76 -33.00 8.81
CA ALA A 561 18.92 -32.54 7.70
C ALA A 561 19.24 -31.08 7.30
N THR A 562 19.47 -30.19 8.26
CA THR A 562 19.88 -28.80 8.00
C THR A 562 21.21 -28.75 7.23
N VAL A 563 22.22 -29.51 7.67
CA VAL A 563 23.52 -29.59 6.95
C VAL A 563 23.37 -30.16 5.54
N TYR A 564 22.46 -31.13 5.32
CA TYR A 564 22.12 -31.58 3.97
C TYR A 564 21.48 -30.47 3.14
N ALA A 565 20.53 -29.73 3.71
CA ALA A 565 19.81 -28.65 3.03
C ALA A 565 20.70 -27.45 2.68
N GLU A 566 21.63 -27.06 3.55
CA GLU A 566 22.65 -26.03 3.27
C GLU A 566 23.47 -26.36 2.00
N ALA A 567 23.78 -27.64 1.79
CA ALA A 567 24.49 -28.12 0.60
C ALA A 567 23.59 -28.29 -0.65
N HIS A 568 22.26 -28.27 -0.49
CA HIS A 568 21.27 -28.50 -1.56
C HIS A 568 20.14 -27.45 -1.50
N PRO A 569 20.40 -26.19 -1.94
CA PRO A 569 19.45 -25.08 -1.80
C PRO A 569 18.07 -25.28 -2.43
N GLU A 570 17.95 -26.19 -3.41
CA GLU A 570 16.68 -26.60 -4.00
C GLU A 570 15.67 -27.16 -2.97
N THR A 571 16.14 -27.59 -1.80
CA THR A 571 15.31 -28.07 -0.69
C THR A 571 14.49 -26.97 -0.01
N TYR A 572 14.94 -25.71 -0.02
CA TYR A 572 14.20 -24.58 0.60
C TYR A 572 13.81 -23.49 -0.40
N GLN A 573 14.59 -23.26 -1.47
CA GLN A 573 14.27 -22.25 -2.49
C GLN A 573 12.88 -22.45 -3.12
N ALA A 574 12.46 -23.70 -3.34
CA ALA A 574 11.14 -24.03 -3.89
C ALA A 574 9.97 -23.76 -2.92
N LEU A 575 10.24 -23.49 -1.64
CA LEU A 575 9.25 -23.09 -0.63
C LEU A 575 9.17 -21.57 -0.46
N SER A 576 10.22 -20.82 -0.84
CA SER A 576 10.29 -19.35 -0.81
C SER A 576 9.74 -18.68 -2.09
N ASP A 577 9.52 -19.44 -3.16
CA ASP A 577 9.12 -18.98 -4.50
C ASP A 577 7.61 -18.62 -4.60
N TYR A 578 7.13 -17.80 -3.65
CA TYR A 578 5.72 -17.41 -3.46
C TYR A 578 5.51 -15.90 -3.24
N GLY A 579 6.47 -15.05 -3.65
CA GLY A 579 6.32 -13.59 -3.60
C GLY A 579 6.48 -12.99 -2.20
N TYR A 580 6.65 -11.66 -2.13
CA TYR A 580 7.15 -10.98 -0.93
C TYR A 580 6.19 -10.99 0.28
N ALA A 581 4.90 -11.30 0.09
CA ALA A 581 3.92 -11.37 1.17
C ALA A 581 3.87 -12.76 1.85
N ASN A 582 4.78 -13.66 1.50
CA ASN A 582 4.84 -15.03 2.02
C ASN A 582 6.23 -15.32 2.66
N PRO A 583 6.32 -16.28 3.60
CA PRO A 583 7.57 -16.56 4.30
C PRO A 583 8.69 -17.02 3.36
N THR A 584 9.91 -16.52 3.59
CA THR A 584 11.13 -17.08 3.01
C THR A 584 11.62 -18.22 3.90
N PHE A 585 11.96 -19.37 3.31
CA PHE A 585 12.52 -20.52 4.00
C PHE A 585 14.05 -20.56 3.85
N THR A 586 14.72 -20.86 4.96
CA THR A 586 16.14 -21.23 5.04
C THR A 586 16.32 -22.75 5.13
N ALA A 587 17.58 -23.22 5.17
CA ALA A 587 17.90 -24.62 5.44
C ALA A 587 17.44 -25.08 6.84
N ALA A 588 17.53 -24.22 7.86
CA ALA A 588 17.18 -24.54 9.23
C ALA A 588 15.66 -24.70 9.42
N ASP A 589 14.86 -23.89 8.71
CA ASP A 589 13.40 -23.93 8.80
C ASP A 589 12.83 -25.30 8.43
N LEU A 590 13.48 -26.05 7.54
CA LEU A 590 13.00 -27.34 7.05
C LEU A 590 12.81 -28.38 8.16
N CYS A 591 13.66 -28.35 9.20
CA CYS A 591 13.64 -29.30 10.31
C CYS A 591 13.89 -28.55 11.64
N PRO A 592 12.86 -27.89 12.19
CA PRO A 592 13.01 -27.10 13.42
C PRO A 592 13.25 -28.02 14.61
N VAL A 593 14.13 -27.58 15.51
CA VAL A 593 14.39 -28.28 16.78
C VAL A 593 13.29 -27.94 17.78
N LEU A 594 12.50 -28.94 18.19
CA LEU A 594 11.37 -28.77 19.10
C LEU A 594 11.74 -29.17 20.53
N ASP A 595 11.42 -28.33 21.52
CA ASP A 595 11.55 -28.67 22.95
C ASP A 595 10.37 -29.52 23.43
N VAL A 596 10.38 -30.78 23.03
CA VAL A 596 9.46 -31.81 23.53
C VAL A 596 10.08 -32.62 24.66
N GLY A 597 10.45 -31.92 25.74
CA GLY A 597 10.59 -32.46 27.10
C GLY A 597 11.31 -33.81 27.26
N GLN A 598 12.52 -33.95 26.72
CA GLN A 598 13.39 -35.09 27.04
C GLN A 598 14.28 -34.81 28.26
N ALA A 599 14.68 -35.85 28.98
CA ALA A 599 15.48 -35.70 30.21
C ALA A 599 16.89 -35.15 29.91
N PRO A 600 17.41 -34.20 30.72
CA PRO A 600 18.62 -33.45 30.39
C PRO A 600 19.87 -34.32 30.33
N SER A 601 20.49 -34.38 29.16
CA SER A 601 21.86 -34.86 28.97
C SER A 601 22.84 -33.70 29.20
N ALA A 602 23.98 -33.96 29.84
CA ALA A 602 24.85 -32.90 30.34
C ALA A 602 25.78 -32.33 29.26
N ALA A 603 25.64 -31.04 28.97
CA ALA A 603 26.65 -30.26 28.25
C ALA A 603 27.92 -30.06 29.10
N SER A 604 29.07 -29.90 28.45
CA SER A 604 30.32 -29.44 29.07
C SER A 604 30.91 -28.31 28.22
N PRO A 605 31.40 -27.21 28.83
CA PRO A 605 31.88 -26.05 28.08
C PRO A 605 33.32 -26.23 27.56
N VAL A 606 33.68 -25.45 26.55
CA VAL A 606 35.07 -25.25 26.10
C VAL A 606 35.28 -23.76 25.81
N GLU A 607 36.35 -23.19 26.34
CA GLU A 607 36.71 -21.78 26.17
C GLU A 607 37.48 -21.51 24.86
N GLY A 608 37.16 -20.37 24.23
CA GLY A 608 38.10 -19.32 23.81
C GLY A 608 39.38 -19.65 23.00
N ALA A 609 39.52 -18.97 21.85
CA ALA A 609 40.80 -18.54 21.31
C ALA A 609 40.65 -17.24 20.51
N THR A 610 41.62 -16.31 20.63
CA THR A 610 41.67 -15.04 19.90
C THR A 610 42.61 -15.11 18.69
N GLY A 611 42.46 -14.20 17.73
CA GLY A 611 43.39 -14.05 16.61
C GLY A 611 43.07 -12.89 15.68
N ALA A 612 43.78 -11.77 15.82
CA ALA A 612 43.64 -10.58 14.96
C ALA A 612 44.89 -10.38 14.07
N ILE A 613 44.71 -9.83 12.87
CA ILE A 613 45.76 -9.29 12.00
C ILE A 613 45.20 -8.02 11.33
N GLU A 614 45.99 -6.94 11.32
CA GLU A 614 45.62 -5.61 10.82
C GLU A 614 46.02 -5.32 9.36
N ALA A 615 45.71 -4.09 8.90
CA ALA A 615 46.14 -3.34 7.69
C ALA A 615 45.13 -3.32 6.53
N SER A 616 44.64 -2.16 6.02
CA SER A 616 44.91 -0.74 6.35
C SER A 616 43.67 0.15 6.07
N GLN A 617 43.60 1.32 6.72
CA GLN A 617 42.51 2.32 6.54
C GLN A 617 42.59 3.14 5.22
N PRO A 618 41.56 3.95 4.91
CA PRO A 618 41.65 5.37 5.31
C PRO A 618 40.40 5.95 6.02
N ILE A 619 40.66 6.59 7.17
CA ILE A 619 40.02 7.79 7.77
C ILE A 619 38.47 7.92 7.71
N THR A 620 37.85 7.89 8.90
CA THR A 620 36.45 8.29 9.20
C THR A 620 36.50 9.38 10.29
N PRO A 621 35.56 10.37 10.36
CA PRO A 621 35.54 11.37 11.42
C PRO A 621 35.41 10.79 12.85
N LEU A 622 35.82 11.56 13.86
CA LEU A 622 35.92 11.10 15.24
C LEU A 622 34.55 11.00 15.93
N PHE A 623 34.13 9.78 16.27
CA PHE A 623 33.33 9.48 17.45
C PHE A 623 34.02 8.37 18.27
N THR A 624 34.77 8.77 19.29
CA THR A 624 35.18 8.01 20.49
C THR A 624 36.29 8.77 21.21
N LEU A 625 36.14 9.03 22.51
CA LEU A 625 37.26 9.47 23.36
C LEU A 625 38.17 8.27 23.63
N THR A 626 39.27 8.16 22.89
CA THR A 626 40.20 7.02 23.00
C THR A 626 40.76 6.88 24.41
N ALA A 627 40.46 5.75 25.07
CA ALA A 627 40.91 5.42 26.41
C ALA A 627 42.44 5.18 26.47
N THR A 628 43.21 6.27 26.60
CA THR A 628 44.68 6.25 26.79
C THR A 628 45.14 7.08 27.99
N THR A 629 44.35 7.02 29.07
CA THR A 629 44.73 7.58 30.37
C THR A 629 45.21 6.45 31.29
N ASP A 630 46.48 6.46 31.67
CA ASP A 630 47.04 5.47 32.61
C ASP A 630 46.45 5.66 34.01
N LEU A 631 45.51 4.77 34.36
CA LEU A 631 44.78 4.78 35.64
C LEU A 631 45.66 4.50 36.88
N SER A 632 46.96 4.28 36.71
CA SER A 632 47.92 4.11 37.81
C SER A 632 48.19 5.37 38.64
N ALA A 633 47.69 6.55 38.22
CA ALA A 633 48.19 7.84 38.73
C ALA A 633 47.12 8.94 39.00
N VAL A 634 45.87 8.59 39.32
CA VAL A 634 44.88 9.56 39.85
C VAL A 634 44.44 9.18 41.27
N THR A 635 44.84 9.97 42.26
CA THR A 635 44.31 9.87 43.62
C THR A 635 42.95 10.52 43.66
N ALA A 636 41.89 9.76 43.94
CA ALA A 636 40.53 10.30 43.99
C ALA A 636 40.41 11.45 45.04
N PRO A 637 39.87 12.62 44.67
CA PRO A 637 39.41 13.58 45.67
C PRO A 637 38.18 12.99 46.38
N ALA A 638 38.08 13.19 47.70
CA ALA A 638 36.95 12.69 48.47
C ALA A 638 35.69 13.53 48.19
N ALA A 639 34.82 13.03 47.31
CA ALA A 639 33.43 13.48 47.24
C ALA A 639 32.73 13.27 48.60
N THR A 640 31.78 14.13 48.93
CA THR A 640 31.08 14.14 50.22
C THR A 640 29.58 14.23 49.97
N GLU A 641 28.76 13.56 50.79
CA GLU A 641 27.32 13.32 50.58
C GLU A 641 27.02 12.35 49.40
N PRO A 642 25.86 11.66 49.37
CA PRO A 642 25.59 10.59 48.41
C PRO A 642 24.91 11.10 47.14
N ALA A 643 25.44 10.71 45.97
CA ALA A 643 24.68 10.73 44.72
C ALA A 643 23.51 9.73 44.79
N GLY A 644 22.42 10.03 44.07
CA GLY A 644 21.28 9.13 43.96
C GLY A 644 21.61 7.85 43.18
N GLU A 645 20.89 6.77 43.46
CA GLU A 645 20.94 5.55 42.65
C GLU A 645 20.28 5.82 41.30
N LEU A 646 20.93 5.42 40.19
CA LEU A 646 20.37 5.57 38.85
C LEU A 646 19.10 4.70 38.71
N PRO A 647 18.12 5.11 37.87
CA PRO A 647 16.91 4.32 37.66
C PRO A 647 17.22 2.93 37.06
N ASP A 648 16.34 1.97 37.38
CA ASP A 648 16.30 0.66 36.74
C ASP A 648 16.19 0.79 35.21
N CYS A 649 16.68 -0.21 34.49
CA CYS A 649 16.70 -0.20 33.03
C CYS A 649 15.30 -0.26 32.40
N PRO A 650 14.95 0.69 31.52
CA PRO A 650 13.74 0.63 30.70
C PRO A 650 13.65 -0.62 29.84
N LYS A 651 12.42 -1.08 29.62
CA LYS A 651 12.03 -2.21 28.76
C LYS A 651 11.33 -1.76 27.48
N THR A 652 10.63 -0.63 27.54
CA THR A 652 9.98 0.01 26.38
C THR A 652 10.72 1.31 26.02
N LEU A 653 10.39 1.88 24.86
CA LEU A 653 10.95 3.16 24.44
C LEU A 653 10.31 4.34 25.21
N ASP A 654 9.04 4.22 25.60
CA ASP A 654 8.34 5.23 26.40
C ASP A 654 8.87 5.31 27.84
N GLU A 655 9.31 4.18 28.41
CA GLU A 655 10.04 4.18 29.69
C GLU A 655 11.37 4.95 29.61
N TYR A 656 12.04 5.01 28.45
CA TYR A 656 13.22 5.90 28.26
C TYR A 656 12.83 7.39 28.29
N VAL A 657 11.64 7.76 27.81
CA VAL A 657 11.17 9.16 27.77
C VAL A 657 11.19 9.80 29.15
N THR A 658 10.75 9.05 30.16
CA THR A 658 10.67 9.49 31.56
C THR A 658 11.94 9.22 32.37
N ALA A 659 12.69 8.16 32.05
CA ALA A 659 13.94 7.84 32.75
C ALA A 659 15.10 8.80 32.42
N LEU A 660 15.24 9.22 31.15
CA LEU A 660 16.39 10.01 30.69
C LEU A 660 16.58 11.36 31.42
N PRO A 661 15.54 12.17 31.69
CA PRO A 661 15.69 13.38 32.51
C PRO A 661 16.22 13.12 33.92
N VAL A 662 15.90 11.98 34.52
CA VAL A 662 16.40 11.57 35.85
C VAL A 662 17.87 11.18 35.76
N VAL A 663 18.26 10.40 34.74
CA VAL A 663 19.66 10.01 34.48
C VAL A 663 20.53 11.24 34.22
N LEU A 664 20.09 12.15 33.34
CA LEU A 664 20.75 13.43 33.06
C LEU A 664 20.99 14.26 34.33
N THR A 665 19.98 14.34 35.20
CA THR A 665 20.05 15.11 36.46
C THR A 665 21.00 14.46 37.47
N LEU A 666 20.97 13.13 37.61
CA LEU A 666 21.85 12.40 38.54
C LEU A 666 23.30 12.29 38.05
N ALA A 667 23.53 12.35 36.74
CA ALA A 667 24.86 12.38 36.12
C ALA A 667 25.50 13.78 36.11
N GLU A 668 24.79 14.84 36.53
CA GLU A 668 25.16 16.25 36.31
C GLU A 668 25.50 16.58 34.84
N GLY A 669 24.90 15.83 33.90
CA GLY A 669 25.19 15.91 32.46
C GLY A 669 26.43 15.13 31.96
N ASP A 670 27.14 14.37 32.81
CA ASP A 670 28.35 13.64 32.39
C ASP A 670 28.03 12.57 31.31
N PRO A 671 28.51 12.75 30.05
CA PRO A 671 28.20 11.84 28.95
C PRO A 671 28.69 10.42 29.17
N LEU A 672 29.78 10.23 29.93
CA LEU A 672 30.32 8.89 30.18
C LEU A 672 29.41 8.10 31.13
N ILE A 673 28.78 8.76 32.11
CA ILE A 673 27.81 8.12 33.01
C ILE A 673 26.55 7.74 32.22
N ILE A 674 26.05 8.64 31.37
CA ILE A 674 24.84 8.45 30.58
C ILE A 674 25.04 7.35 29.52
N GLU A 675 26.13 7.38 28.75
CA GLU A 675 26.48 6.34 27.77
C GLU A 675 26.64 4.97 28.45
N THR A 676 27.28 4.93 29.63
CA THR A 676 27.43 3.69 30.40
C THR A 676 26.08 3.12 30.83
N TRP A 677 25.14 3.95 31.30
CA TRP A 677 23.79 3.50 31.67
C TRP A 677 23.00 3.01 30.45
N LEU A 678 23.00 3.75 29.34
CA LEU A 678 22.34 3.35 28.07
C LEU A 678 22.86 2.01 27.55
N ARG A 679 24.17 1.76 27.63
CA ARG A 679 24.80 0.49 27.24
C ARG A 679 24.52 -0.65 28.20
N LEU A 680 24.39 -0.38 29.51
CA LEU A 680 24.00 -1.40 30.50
C LEU A 680 22.53 -1.82 30.36
N CYS A 681 21.68 -0.94 29.85
CA CYS A 681 20.26 -1.17 29.61
C CYS A 681 19.92 -1.61 28.16
N ASP A 682 20.94 -1.95 27.36
CA ASP A 682 20.84 -2.36 25.94
C ASP A 682 20.13 -1.37 24.99
N GLY A 683 19.88 -0.13 25.46
CA GLY A 683 19.34 0.95 24.63
C GLY A 683 20.37 1.56 23.67
N MET A 684 21.66 1.26 23.84
CA MET A 684 22.73 1.69 22.94
C MET A 684 23.85 0.64 22.86
N THR A 685 24.41 0.44 21.67
CA THR A 685 25.59 -0.41 21.43
C THR A 685 26.52 0.25 20.40
N ASP A 686 27.59 -0.43 20.00
CA ASP A 686 28.46 0.04 18.90
C ASP A 686 27.82 -0.10 17.49
N GLN A 687 26.60 -0.66 17.39
CA GLN A 687 25.89 -0.91 16.13
C GLN A 687 24.47 -0.33 16.06
N ARG A 688 23.89 0.10 17.20
CA ARG A 688 22.54 0.67 17.28
C ARG A 688 22.42 1.74 18.36
N GLY A 689 21.56 2.71 18.10
CA GLY A 689 21.32 3.86 18.97
C GLY A 689 22.48 4.86 19.01
N GLY A 690 22.39 5.81 19.94
CA GLY A 690 23.35 6.91 20.06
C GLY A 690 22.90 8.01 21.01
N MET A 691 23.79 8.97 21.28
CA MET A 691 23.48 10.19 22.03
C MET A 691 24.35 11.37 21.57
N LEU A 692 23.86 12.60 21.77
CA LEU A 692 24.60 13.84 21.57
C LEU A 692 24.16 14.88 22.60
N LEU A 693 25.12 15.59 23.20
CA LEU A 693 24.91 16.76 24.06
C LEU A 693 25.51 17.98 23.37
N ALA A 694 24.70 19.02 23.13
CA ALA A 694 25.12 20.33 22.61
C ALA A 694 23.98 21.35 22.69
N ASP A 695 24.28 22.64 22.56
CA ASP A 695 23.28 23.73 22.51
C ASP A 695 22.60 23.78 21.12
N PHE A 696 21.53 22.99 20.92
CA PHE A 696 20.81 22.90 19.65
C PHE A 696 19.89 24.11 19.43
N ASN A 697 19.28 24.61 20.51
CA ASN A 697 18.34 25.72 20.44
C ASN A 697 19.05 27.10 20.36
N SER A 698 20.33 27.14 20.71
CA SER A 698 21.28 28.27 20.76
C SER A 698 21.01 29.32 21.86
N ASP A 699 20.53 28.91 23.03
CA ASP A 699 20.30 29.80 24.18
C ASP A 699 21.48 29.90 25.17
N GLY A 700 22.49 29.03 25.02
CA GLY A 700 23.67 28.94 25.87
C GLY A 700 23.60 27.86 26.97
N ILE A 701 22.58 27.00 26.97
CA ILE A 701 22.46 25.79 27.79
C ILE A 701 22.71 24.56 26.90
N GLU A 702 23.18 23.47 27.50
CA GLU A 702 23.36 22.20 26.78
C GLU A 702 22.02 21.45 26.67
N ASP A 703 21.61 21.11 25.44
CA ASP A 703 20.46 20.27 25.13
C ASP A 703 20.92 18.82 24.90
N ALA A 704 19.98 17.86 24.94
CA ALA A 704 20.30 16.42 24.86
C ALA A 704 19.45 15.68 23.82
N LEU A 705 20.13 14.98 22.90
CA LEU A 705 19.53 14.08 21.92
C LEU A 705 19.89 12.63 22.27
N PHE A 706 18.89 11.75 22.33
CA PHE A 706 19.05 10.31 22.54
C PHE A 706 18.33 9.52 21.46
N LEU A 707 18.96 8.43 21.03
CA LEU A 707 18.41 7.47 20.08
C LEU A 707 18.33 6.08 20.72
N PRO A 708 17.55 5.87 21.80
CA PRO A 708 17.45 4.55 22.43
C PRO A 708 16.90 3.54 21.41
N THR A 709 17.54 2.38 21.30
CA THR A 709 17.16 1.32 20.35
C THR A 709 17.19 -0.05 21.04
N ILE A 710 16.01 -0.66 21.20
CA ILE A 710 15.81 -2.00 21.76
C ILE A 710 15.69 -3.05 20.64
N VAL A 711 15.61 -4.34 21.00
CA VAL A 711 15.31 -5.46 20.09
C VAL A 711 14.01 -6.13 20.51
N SER A 712 13.13 -6.41 19.57
CA SER A 712 11.90 -7.19 19.78
C SER A 712 11.54 -8.00 18.53
N ASP A 713 10.67 -9.00 18.66
CA ASP A 713 10.16 -9.81 17.53
C ASP A 713 9.29 -9.02 16.53
N LEU A 714 9.16 -7.71 16.76
CA LEU A 714 8.16 -6.80 16.21
C LEU A 714 8.80 -5.49 15.74
N GLY A 715 10.09 -5.28 15.98
CA GLY A 715 10.79 -4.06 15.62
C GLY A 715 11.10 -3.98 14.14
N PHE A 716 10.80 -2.83 13.53
CA PHE A 716 10.86 -2.63 12.09
C PHE A 716 12.28 -2.38 11.54
N GLY A 717 13.35 -2.73 12.25
CA GLY A 717 14.74 -2.44 11.87
C GLY A 717 15.64 -3.67 11.75
N PRO A 718 16.95 -3.47 11.48
CA PRO A 718 17.91 -4.55 11.24
C PRO A 718 17.96 -5.59 12.37
N GLY A 719 17.40 -6.77 12.14
CA GLY A 719 17.38 -7.87 13.12
C GLY A 719 16.36 -7.68 14.25
N GLY A 720 15.24 -7.00 14.01
CA GLY A 720 14.17 -6.79 14.99
C GLY A 720 14.38 -5.58 15.89
N THR A 721 15.29 -4.68 15.55
CA THR A 721 15.51 -3.44 16.31
C THR A 721 14.37 -2.45 16.14
N GLN A 722 14.01 -1.76 17.21
CA GLN A 722 13.13 -0.58 17.18
C GLN A 722 13.71 0.49 18.09
N GLY A 723 13.72 1.74 17.64
CA GLY A 723 14.19 2.86 18.46
C GLY A 723 13.26 4.06 18.44
N ALA A 724 13.65 5.08 19.21
CA ALA A 724 12.99 6.38 19.25
C ALA A 724 14.01 7.51 19.02
N VAL A 725 13.52 8.71 18.74
CA VAL A 725 14.32 9.94 18.67
C VAL A 725 13.82 10.85 19.79
N LEU A 726 14.62 11.04 20.85
CA LEU A 726 14.20 11.77 22.04
C LEU A 726 15.10 12.99 22.25
N LEU A 727 14.52 14.18 22.10
CA LEU A 727 15.24 15.45 22.09
C LEU A 727 14.73 16.36 23.22
N TYR A 728 15.62 16.69 24.15
CA TYR A 728 15.33 17.43 25.37
C TYR A 728 16.07 18.77 25.37
N HIS A 729 15.40 19.84 25.77
CA HIS A 729 16.05 21.13 26.02
C HIS A 729 16.54 21.25 27.46
N GLY A 730 17.73 21.81 27.62
CA GLY A 730 18.33 22.10 28.93
C GLY A 730 17.70 23.33 29.59
N GLY A 731 17.67 23.36 30.92
CA GLY A 731 17.05 24.46 31.65
C GLY A 731 17.48 24.58 33.11
N SER A 732 17.11 25.69 33.74
CA SER A 732 17.43 25.97 35.16
C SER A 732 16.74 25.06 36.17
N SER A 733 15.82 24.20 35.70
CA SER A 733 15.09 23.17 36.46
C SER A 733 15.44 21.74 36.04
N GLY A 734 16.45 21.55 35.20
CA GLY A 734 16.75 20.27 34.54
C GLY A 734 16.29 20.25 33.08
N TYR A 735 16.22 19.05 32.50
CA TYR A 735 15.89 18.84 31.09
C TYR A 735 14.40 18.62 30.86
N THR A 736 13.86 19.17 29.77
CA THR A 736 12.43 19.05 29.37
C THR A 736 12.35 18.48 27.95
N LEU A 737 11.45 17.53 27.70
CA LEU A 737 11.27 16.98 26.34
C LEU A 737 10.77 18.08 25.40
N ALA A 738 11.45 18.27 24.27
CA ALA A 738 11.17 19.32 23.30
C ALA A 738 10.71 18.76 21.93
N TYR A 739 11.09 17.52 21.59
CA TYR A 739 10.66 16.85 20.37
C TYR A 739 10.86 15.32 20.47
N ALA A 740 9.86 14.57 20.02
CA ALA A 740 9.88 13.11 19.93
C ALA A 740 9.02 12.63 18.75
N PRO A 741 9.57 12.52 17.52
CA PRO A 741 8.84 12.03 16.36
C PRO A 741 8.66 10.52 16.42
N GLU A 742 7.48 10.05 16.02
CA GLU A 742 7.18 8.63 15.82
C GLU A 742 7.98 8.09 14.63
N ILE A 743 8.70 6.98 14.82
CA ILE A 743 9.56 6.36 13.80
C ILE A 743 9.43 4.83 13.83
N TYR A 744 9.63 4.18 12.69
CA TYR A 744 9.56 2.73 12.56
C TYR A 744 10.91 2.17 12.06
N GLY A 745 11.64 1.47 12.94
CA GLY A 745 12.95 0.89 12.66
C GLY A 745 14.07 1.39 13.55
N GLN A 746 15.32 1.29 13.07
CA GLN A 746 16.51 1.69 13.83
C GLN A 746 16.92 3.14 13.51
N PRO A 747 16.91 4.07 14.47
CA PRO A 747 17.50 5.40 14.29
C PRO A 747 19.05 5.35 14.33
N SER A 748 19.67 6.28 13.61
CA SER A 748 21.13 6.52 13.59
C SER A 748 21.42 7.99 13.31
N LEU A 749 22.28 8.63 14.11
CA LEU A 749 22.64 10.03 13.92
C LEU A 749 23.53 10.20 12.69
N LEU A 750 23.21 11.16 11.82
CA LEU A 750 24.04 11.51 10.65
C LEU A 750 24.91 12.74 10.92
N ALA A 751 24.29 13.83 11.39
CA ALA A 751 24.98 15.10 11.63
C ALA A 751 24.21 16.04 12.57
N ALA A 752 24.93 17.00 13.15
CA ALA A 752 24.41 18.10 13.95
C ALA A 752 25.31 19.33 13.75
N ASP A 753 24.95 20.21 12.82
CA ASP A 753 25.77 21.37 12.37
C ASP A 753 24.88 22.36 11.59
N ASP A 754 25.42 23.46 11.06
CA ASP A 754 24.75 24.34 10.08
C ASP A 754 24.68 23.68 8.70
N LEU A 755 23.84 22.63 8.59
CA LEU A 755 23.76 21.78 7.41
C LEU A 755 23.24 22.55 6.20
N ASN A 756 22.25 23.43 6.38
CA ASN A 756 21.65 24.21 5.30
C ASN A 756 22.41 25.52 4.97
N GLY A 757 23.19 26.06 5.91
CA GLY A 757 24.01 27.26 5.74
C GLY A 757 23.29 28.57 6.09
N ASP A 758 22.32 28.56 7.00
CA ASP A 758 21.62 29.75 7.50
C ASP A 758 22.14 30.28 8.84
N GLY A 759 23.03 29.54 9.51
CA GLY A 759 23.64 29.90 10.78
C GLY A 759 22.91 29.41 12.03
N ARG A 760 22.03 28.41 11.89
CA ARG A 760 21.41 27.65 12.99
C ARG A 760 21.97 26.22 13.02
N ILE A 761 21.74 25.50 14.12
CA ILE A 761 22.02 24.06 14.17
C ILE A 761 20.83 23.30 13.59
N ASP A 762 21.12 22.50 12.56
CA ASP A 762 20.23 21.50 12.00
C ASP A 762 20.61 20.11 12.54
N LEU A 763 19.62 19.30 12.88
CA LEU A 763 19.80 17.92 13.35
C LEU A 763 19.34 16.95 12.26
N ALA A 764 20.22 16.03 11.86
CA ALA A 764 19.92 15.02 10.85
C ALA A 764 20.17 13.60 11.36
N TRP A 765 19.18 12.72 11.18
CA TRP A 765 19.27 11.30 11.47
C TRP A 765 18.71 10.47 10.32
N ALA A 766 19.10 9.19 10.28
CA ALA A 766 18.52 8.21 9.40
C ALA A 766 17.75 7.14 10.19
N VAL A 767 16.69 6.60 9.61
CA VAL A 767 15.94 5.45 10.15
C VAL A 767 16.05 4.29 9.17
N ASP A 768 16.54 3.14 9.63
CA ASP A 768 16.55 1.89 8.85
C ASP A 768 15.27 1.09 9.12
N GLY A 769 14.34 1.15 8.17
CA GLY A 769 13.08 0.40 8.14
C GLY A 769 13.19 -0.85 7.27
N CYS A 770 13.12 -2.04 7.87
CA CYS A 770 13.38 -3.33 7.25
C CYS A 770 12.14 -4.22 7.16
N SER A 771 11.97 -4.90 6.03
CA SER A 771 10.94 -5.93 5.83
C SER A 771 11.51 -7.17 5.13
N THR A 772 11.47 -7.22 3.78
CA THR A 772 12.22 -8.21 2.98
C THR A 772 13.63 -7.72 2.59
N PHE A 773 13.87 -6.42 2.80
CA PHE A 773 15.13 -5.68 2.68
C PHE A 773 14.98 -4.40 3.54
N CYS A 774 16.06 -3.69 3.79
CA CYS A 774 16.07 -2.43 4.53
C CYS A 774 15.98 -1.20 3.60
N VAL A 775 15.15 -0.23 3.98
CA VAL A 775 15.07 1.11 3.42
C VAL A 775 15.57 2.09 4.46
N LYS A 776 16.55 2.92 4.09
CA LYS A 776 17.05 4.01 4.91
C LYS A 776 16.30 5.29 4.54
N GLU A 777 15.53 5.83 5.48
CA GLU A 777 14.97 7.18 5.39
C GLU A 777 15.91 8.19 6.04
N VAL A 778 15.94 9.44 5.56
CA VAL A 778 16.66 10.55 6.19
C VAL A 778 15.71 11.67 6.57
N GLN A 779 15.81 12.09 7.83
CA GLN A 779 15.07 13.21 8.41
C GLN A 779 16.06 14.31 8.84
N VAL A 780 15.65 15.57 8.66
CA VAL A 780 16.44 16.77 9.00
C VAL A 780 15.51 17.82 9.60
N VAL A 781 15.83 18.34 10.79
CA VAL A 781 15.03 19.35 11.50
C VAL A 781 15.87 20.52 12.00
N THR A 782 15.24 21.69 12.13
CA THR A 782 15.85 22.90 12.72
C THR A 782 14.95 23.42 13.83
N TRP A 783 15.53 24.03 14.89
CA TRP A 783 14.74 24.72 15.91
C TRP A 783 14.15 26.03 15.39
N ASP A 784 12.82 26.13 15.36
CA ASP A 784 12.12 27.38 15.07
C ASP A 784 11.91 28.20 16.36
N ARG A 785 12.66 29.28 16.49
CA ARG A 785 12.62 30.19 17.64
C ARG A 785 11.34 31.03 17.75
N GLN A 786 10.55 31.16 16.69
CA GLN A 786 9.26 31.85 16.70
C GLN A 786 8.14 30.89 17.08
N ARG A 787 8.09 29.72 16.43
CA ARG A 787 7.08 28.67 16.66
C ARG A 787 7.38 27.79 17.88
N ARG A 788 8.58 27.87 18.46
CA ARG A 788 9.07 27.05 19.59
C ARG A 788 8.88 25.54 19.41
N GLN A 789 9.13 25.07 18.20
CA GLN A 789 9.11 23.65 17.83
C GLN A 789 10.27 23.35 16.88
N TYR A 790 10.67 22.08 16.81
CA TYR A 790 11.52 21.61 15.72
C TYR A 790 10.66 21.43 14.47
N ILE A 791 11.11 22.02 13.35
CA ILE A 791 10.43 21.92 12.06
C ILE A 791 11.26 21.09 11.08
N PRO A 792 10.64 20.22 10.25
CA PRO A 792 11.36 19.50 9.21
C PRO A 792 11.85 20.46 8.12
N ILE A 793 13.13 20.33 7.78
CA ILE A 793 13.78 21.09 6.70
C ILE A 793 14.29 20.18 5.58
N ILE A 794 13.61 19.07 5.33
CA ILE A 794 13.83 18.19 4.17
C ILE A 794 12.48 17.87 3.51
N GLU A 795 12.43 17.80 2.17
CA GLU A 795 11.23 17.36 1.45
C GLU A 795 11.05 15.84 1.56
N PRO A 796 9.81 15.32 1.63
CA PRO A 796 9.56 13.88 1.68
C PRO A 796 10.18 13.08 0.52
N GLY A 797 10.56 11.84 0.80
CA GLY A 797 11.09 10.90 -0.19
C GLY A 797 12.62 10.80 -0.26
N ALA A 798 13.33 11.25 0.79
CA ALA A 798 14.76 11.00 1.00
C ALA A 798 14.99 9.56 1.51
N LEU A 799 14.74 8.59 0.62
CA LEU A 799 14.65 7.16 0.90
C LEU A 799 15.62 6.38 0.00
N ILE A 800 16.44 5.49 0.56
CA ILE A 800 17.37 4.65 -0.20
C ILE A 800 17.35 3.18 0.26
N ALA A 801 17.06 2.26 -0.67
CA ALA A 801 17.03 0.82 -0.40
C ALA A 801 18.44 0.22 -0.32
N GLU A 802 18.74 -0.51 0.76
CA GLU A 802 20.06 -1.11 1.07
C GLU A 802 21.23 -0.14 0.84
N GLY A 803 21.07 1.09 1.32
CA GLY A 803 21.94 2.22 1.00
C GLY A 803 22.50 2.98 2.20
N LYS A 804 23.26 4.03 1.87
CA LYS A 804 23.90 4.94 2.81
C LYS A 804 23.38 6.36 2.62
N ALA A 805 23.44 7.12 3.71
CA ALA A 805 23.22 8.55 3.73
C ALA A 805 24.45 9.23 4.36
N GLU A 806 24.98 10.27 3.73
CA GLU A 806 26.11 11.05 4.27
C GLU A 806 26.02 12.52 3.87
N PHE A 807 26.42 13.42 4.77
CA PHE A 807 26.57 14.85 4.45
C PHE A 807 28.01 15.12 3.99
N THR A 808 28.16 15.82 2.87
CA THR A 808 29.46 16.10 2.23
C THR A 808 29.60 17.57 1.83
N GLU A 809 30.83 18.03 1.59
CA GLU A 809 31.06 19.36 0.99
C GLU A 809 30.36 19.44 -0.38
N ALA A 810 29.65 20.54 -0.63
CA ALA A 810 28.80 20.67 -1.80
C ALA A 810 29.57 20.72 -3.13
N ALA A 811 29.07 19.99 -4.14
CA ALA A 811 29.59 20.06 -5.50
C ALA A 811 29.37 21.47 -6.11
N PRO A 812 30.41 22.16 -6.62
CA PRO A 812 30.35 23.57 -7.01
C PRO A 812 29.51 23.84 -8.28
N GLU A 813 29.13 22.80 -9.02
CA GLU A 813 28.20 22.87 -10.15
C GLU A 813 26.72 23.01 -9.74
N LEU A 814 26.34 22.71 -8.49
CA LEU A 814 24.95 22.80 -8.02
C LEU A 814 24.70 24.07 -7.18
N PRO A 815 23.51 24.71 -7.29
CA PRO A 815 23.13 25.81 -6.42
C PRO A 815 22.81 25.31 -5.00
N GLY A 816 22.93 26.22 -4.03
CA GLY A 816 22.63 25.98 -2.62
C GLY A 816 23.70 26.53 -1.68
N GLN A 817 23.38 26.56 -0.38
CA GLN A 817 24.34 26.84 0.69
C GLN A 817 24.60 25.55 1.50
N GLY A 818 25.34 25.65 2.60
CA GLY A 818 25.62 24.53 3.50
C GLY A 818 26.29 23.32 2.83
N LEU A 819 26.05 22.15 3.43
CA LEU A 819 26.47 20.84 2.93
C LEU A 819 25.48 20.29 1.88
N GLN A 820 25.82 19.15 1.29
CA GLN A 820 24.88 18.34 0.51
C GLN A 820 24.66 16.98 1.18
N LEU A 821 23.42 16.53 1.24
CA LEU A 821 23.08 15.15 1.61
C LEU A 821 23.22 14.28 0.34
N VAL A 822 24.00 13.22 0.46
CA VAL A 822 24.20 12.20 -0.58
C VAL A 822 23.53 10.92 -0.11
N LEU A 823 22.61 10.38 -0.92
CA LEU A 823 22.11 9.02 -0.77
C LEU A 823 22.78 8.13 -1.82
N SER A 824 23.29 6.96 -1.43
CA SER A 824 23.90 6.01 -2.37
C SER A 824 23.48 4.57 -2.06
N GLY A 825 23.01 3.83 -3.07
CA GLY A 825 22.45 2.49 -2.88
C GLY A 825 21.45 2.13 -3.97
N GLY A 826 20.26 1.66 -3.59
CA GLY A 826 19.16 1.37 -4.53
C GLY A 826 19.09 -0.10 -4.99
N VAL A 827 19.71 -1.03 -4.27
CA VAL A 827 19.77 -2.45 -4.67
C VAL A 827 19.39 -3.38 -3.52
N SER A 828 18.08 -3.49 -3.26
CA SER A 828 17.45 -4.40 -2.29
C SER A 828 17.80 -5.90 -2.39
N GLY A 829 18.52 -6.33 -3.43
CA GLY A 829 18.89 -7.73 -3.65
C GLY A 829 17.73 -8.68 -4.01
N ALA A 830 16.49 -8.34 -3.65
CA ALA A 830 15.29 -9.13 -3.86
C ALA A 830 14.94 -9.37 -5.35
N PRO A 831 14.14 -10.41 -5.68
CA PRO A 831 13.77 -10.73 -7.06
C PRO A 831 12.95 -9.63 -7.76
N ASP A 832 11.98 -9.06 -7.04
CA ASP A 832 11.06 -8.03 -7.57
C ASP A 832 11.59 -6.59 -7.43
N GLY A 833 12.75 -6.40 -6.76
CA GLY A 833 13.35 -5.07 -6.55
C GLY A 833 13.77 -4.37 -7.84
N GLY A 834 13.91 -5.12 -8.94
CA GLY A 834 14.07 -4.57 -10.28
C GLY A 834 15.45 -4.72 -10.88
N LEU A 835 15.84 -3.75 -11.69
CA LEU A 835 17.19 -3.70 -12.25
C LEU A 835 18.20 -3.54 -11.11
N LYS A 836 19.15 -4.48 -11.00
CA LYS A 836 20.23 -4.45 -10.00
C LYS A 836 21.31 -3.46 -10.44
N ILE A 837 21.05 -2.19 -10.16
CA ILE A 837 21.91 -1.05 -10.48
C ILE A 837 21.86 -0.03 -9.36
N GLU A 838 23.04 0.37 -8.91
CA GLU A 838 23.20 1.37 -7.87
C GLU A 838 22.97 2.78 -8.44
N HIS A 839 22.42 3.66 -7.61
CA HIS A 839 22.22 5.06 -7.91
C HIS A 839 22.69 5.96 -6.77
N GLU A 840 22.89 7.23 -7.13
CA GLU A 840 23.26 8.32 -6.24
C GLU A 840 22.24 9.46 -6.35
N GLU A 841 21.82 10.01 -5.22
CA GLU A 841 20.92 11.17 -5.13
C GLU A 841 21.58 12.31 -4.39
N ILE A 842 21.48 13.53 -4.91
CA ILE A 842 22.01 14.73 -4.25
C ILE A 842 20.85 15.61 -3.79
N TRP A 843 20.82 15.87 -2.49
CA TRP A 843 19.81 16.66 -1.78
C TRP A 843 20.46 17.92 -1.18
N ARG A 844 19.90 19.11 -1.45
CA ARG A 844 20.45 20.39 -0.96
C ARG A 844 19.37 21.41 -0.60
N SER A 845 19.66 22.26 0.38
CA SER A 845 18.92 23.51 0.60
C SER A 845 19.36 24.56 -0.43
N VAL A 846 18.40 25.33 -0.97
CA VAL A 846 18.64 26.45 -1.87
C VAL A 846 17.76 27.63 -1.47
N ASP A 847 18.34 28.83 -1.37
CA ASP A 847 17.66 30.07 -0.99
C ASP A 847 16.85 29.98 0.33
N GLY A 848 17.32 29.19 1.30
CA GLY A 848 16.67 28.99 2.60
C GLY A 848 15.44 28.07 2.57
N ARG A 849 15.23 27.32 1.48
CA ARG A 849 14.20 26.27 1.37
C ARG A 849 14.68 24.95 2.02
N PRO A 850 13.76 24.04 2.38
CA PRO A 850 14.10 22.67 2.75
C PRO A 850 15.06 21.96 1.79
N PHE A 851 15.85 21.03 2.31
CA PHE A 851 16.65 20.08 1.55
C PHE A 851 15.80 19.36 0.51
N ARG A 852 16.23 19.44 -0.75
CA ARG A 852 15.48 18.91 -1.89
C ARG A 852 16.38 18.18 -2.86
N ARG A 853 15.90 17.06 -3.42
CA ARG A 853 16.56 16.31 -4.48
C ARG A 853 16.77 17.18 -5.72
N LEU A 854 18.02 17.47 -6.05
CA LEU A 854 18.42 18.21 -7.25
C LEU A 854 18.86 17.29 -8.40
N SER A 855 19.41 16.12 -8.08
CA SER A 855 19.83 15.14 -9.09
C SER A 855 19.68 13.69 -8.62
N TRP A 856 19.58 12.80 -9.60
CA TRP A 856 19.60 11.35 -9.48
C TRP A 856 20.53 10.84 -10.59
N THR A 857 21.44 9.91 -10.29
CA THR A 857 22.39 9.34 -11.27
C THR A 857 22.58 7.85 -11.06
N TYR A 858 22.33 7.04 -12.10
CA TYR A 858 22.66 5.61 -12.10
C TYR A 858 24.10 5.34 -12.56
N ASP A 859 24.80 4.40 -11.92
CA ASP A 859 26.17 4.03 -12.31
C ASP A 859 26.26 3.68 -13.80
N ARG A 860 27.19 4.33 -14.50
CA ARG A 860 27.44 4.16 -15.94
C ARG A 860 28.27 2.93 -16.27
N THR A 861 28.92 2.31 -15.29
CA THR A 861 29.76 1.12 -15.50
C THR A 861 28.96 -0.19 -15.40
N ASN A 862 27.86 -0.19 -14.63
CA ASN A 862 26.93 -1.29 -14.48
C ASN A 862 26.29 -1.67 -15.82
N ALA A 863 26.21 -2.98 -16.09
CA ALA A 863 25.68 -3.53 -17.33
C ALA A 863 24.20 -3.21 -17.59
N ASN A 864 23.41 -2.91 -16.55
CA ASN A 864 22.00 -2.56 -16.63
C ASN A 864 21.76 -1.08 -17.02
N SER A 865 22.79 -0.24 -16.99
CA SER A 865 22.70 1.22 -17.21
C SER A 865 22.31 1.65 -18.63
N ASN A 866 22.30 0.71 -19.59
CA ASN A 866 21.87 0.92 -20.97
C ASN A 866 20.35 0.70 -21.17
N CYS A 867 19.56 1.02 -20.15
CA CYS A 867 18.11 1.02 -20.16
C CYS A 867 17.58 2.45 -20.41
N MET A 868 16.52 2.59 -21.22
CA MET A 868 15.88 3.89 -21.49
C MET A 868 15.13 4.46 -20.28
N GLY A 869 14.38 3.61 -19.55
CA GLY A 869 13.58 4.01 -18.39
C GLY A 869 14.39 4.71 -17.30
N LEU A 870 15.54 4.16 -16.95
CA LEU A 870 16.47 4.78 -15.99
C LEU A 870 16.91 6.19 -16.41
N ARG A 871 17.04 6.48 -17.72
CA ARG A 871 17.38 7.83 -18.21
C ARG A 871 16.19 8.79 -18.16
N LEU A 872 14.97 8.27 -18.16
CA LEU A 872 13.77 9.08 -17.95
C LEU A 872 13.61 9.45 -16.47
N ILE A 873 13.96 8.57 -15.54
CA ILE A 873 14.00 8.90 -14.09
C ILE A 873 14.97 10.07 -13.84
N GLU A 874 16.19 9.99 -14.36
CA GLU A 874 17.19 11.07 -14.24
C GLU A 874 16.68 12.40 -14.83
N ALA A 875 16.03 12.34 -16.01
CA ALA A 875 15.44 13.50 -16.65
C ALA A 875 14.22 14.07 -15.89
N ASP A 876 13.43 13.21 -15.25
CA ASP A 876 12.25 13.62 -14.47
C ASP A 876 12.63 14.26 -13.14
N ILE A 877 13.63 13.74 -12.44
CA ILE A 877 14.18 14.39 -11.25
C ILE A 877 14.73 15.77 -11.60
N ALA A 878 15.48 15.90 -12.70
CA ALA A 878 15.93 17.20 -13.20
C ALA A 878 14.78 18.12 -13.64
N LEU A 879 13.67 17.58 -14.16
CA LEU A 879 12.47 18.35 -14.50
C LEU A 879 11.74 18.86 -13.25
N ASN A 880 11.61 18.03 -12.21
CA ASN A 880 11.03 18.43 -10.94
C ASN A 880 11.87 19.53 -10.26
N ALA A 881 13.20 19.46 -10.34
CA ALA A 881 14.11 20.50 -9.83
C ALA A 881 14.22 21.75 -10.74
N ALA A 882 13.47 21.84 -11.84
CA ALA A 882 13.65 22.88 -12.86
C ALA A 882 13.23 24.31 -12.43
N ASP A 883 12.52 24.50 -11.32
CA ASP A 883 12.31 25.83 -10.74
C ASP A 883 13.59 26.40 -10.09
N ILE A 884 14.52 25.51 -9.69
CA ILE A 884 15.85 25.82 -9.13
C ILE A 884 16.91 25.78 -10.24
N LEU A 885 17.03 24.65 -10.94
CA LEU A 885 18.08 24.38 -11.94
C LEU A 885 17.79 24.99 -13.33
N GLY A 886 16.55 25.44 -13.57
CA GLY A 886 16.04 25.73 -14.91
C GLY A 886 15.73 24.46 -15.71
N TYR A 887 14.97 24.61 -16.80
CA TYR A 887 14.57 23.48 -17.65
C TYR A 887 15.68 22.89 -18.52
N GLY A 888 16.85 23.55 -18.62
CA GLY A 888 17.96 23.15 -19.50
C GLY A 888 18.46 21.71 -19.26
N PRO A 889 18.90 21.36 -18.04
CA PRO A 889 19.37 20.01 -17.72
C PRO A 889 18.34 18.92 -18.03
N ALA A 890 17.06 19.15 -17.70
CA ALA A 890 15.98 18.22 -18.00
C ALA A 890 15.78 18.02 -19.52
N ILE A 891 15.78 19.11 -20.30
CA ILE A 891 15.65 19.06 -21.76
C ILE A 891 16.79 18.23 -22.39
N ASP A 892 18.02 18.39 -21.92
CA ASP A 892 19.18 17.66 -22.45
C ASP A 892 19.23 16.20 -21.97
N LEU A 893 18.74 15.89 -20.77
CA LEU A 893 18.56 14.52 -20.30
C LEU A 893 17.46 13.77 -21.07
N TYR A 894 16.29 14.38 -21.33
CA TYR A 894 15.27 13.76 -22.19
C TYR A 894 15.76 13.56 -23.63
N ARG A 895 16.59 14.48 -24.17
CA ARG A 895 17.27 14.29 -25.46
C ARG A 895 18.24 13.09 -25.43
N ALA A 896 19.00 12.91 -24.35
CA ALA A 896 19.89 11.77 -24.17
C ALA A 896 19.13 10.44 -24.00
N ALA A 897 17.98 10.46 -23.32
CA ALA A 897 17.11 9.30 -23.16
C ALA A 897 16.50 8.80 -24.49
N LEU A 898 16.51 9.61 -25.54
CA LEU A 898 16.05 9.26 -26.90
C LEU A 898 17.14 8.64 -27.78
N ASP A 899 18.33 8.32 -27.25
CA ASP A 899 19.38 7.65 -28.00
C ASP A 899 18.95 6.23 -28.45
N PRO A 900 19.03 5.90 -29.77
CA PRO A 900 18.56 4.63 -30.31
C PRO A 900 19.42 3.40 -29.94
N SER A 901 20.48 3.56 -29.15
CA SER A 901 21.26 2.47 -28.57
C SER A 901 20.78 2.02 -27.18
N LEU A 902 19.92 2.80 -26.53
CA LEU A 902 19.26 2.43 -25.28
C LEU A 902 18.26 1.30 -25.50
N LYS A 903 18.01 0.50 -24.44
CA LYS A 903 17.17 -0.70 -24.49
C LYS A 903 15.92 -0.57 -23.62
N ALA A 904 14.98 -1.47 -23.89
CA ALA A 904 13.92 -1.86 -22.97
C ALA A 904 14.47 -2.38 -21.63
N CYS A 905 13.64 -2.31 -20.60
CA CYS A 905 14.00 -2.41 -19.18
C CYS A 905 13.05 -3.31 -18.37
N SER A 906 11.84 -3.56 -18.88
CA SER A 906 10.75 -4.23 -18.15
C SER A 906 11.13 -5.62 -17.64
N ILE A 907 11.19 -5.79 -16.32
CA ILE A 907 11.36 -7.10 -15.69
C ILE A 907 10.11 -8.00 -15.88
N HIS A 908 8.92 -7.39 -16.01
CA HIS A 908 7.64 -8.10 -16.13
C HIS A 908 7.24 -8.49 -17.58
N GLY A 909 8.20 -8.63 -18.50
CA GLY A 909 8.00 -9.34 -19.77
C GLY A 909 7.20 -8.63 -20.88
N ILE A 910 7.06 -7.29 -20.85
CA ILE A 910 6.56 -6.55 -22.02
C ILE A 910 7.50 -6.76 -23.22
N PRO A 911 6.99 -6.92 -24.46
CA PRO A 911 7.84 -6.98 -25.64
C PRO A 911 8.66 -5.70 -25.80
N ALA A 912 9.99 -5.82 -25.82
CA ALA A 912 10.91 -4.67 -25.89
C ALA A 912 10.57 -3.57 -26.93
N PRO A 913 10.06 -3.85 -28.15
CA PRO A 913 9.66 -2.82 -29.10
C PRO A 913 8.39 -2.02 -28.70
N GLU A 914 7.54 -2.60 -27.85
CA GLU A 914 6.32 -1.98 -27.34
C GLU A 914 6.64 -1.07 -26.14
N GLU A 915 7.46 -1.57 -25.20
CA GLU A 915 8.01 -0.76 -24.11
C GLU A 915 8.78 0.45 -24.64
N LEU A 916 9.76 0.25 -25.54
CA LEU A 916 10.54 1.35 -26.11
C LEU A 916 9.65 2.39 -26.79
N LYS A 917 8.52 1.99 -27.41
CA LYS A 917 7.57 2.94 -27.97
C LYS A 917 6.86 3.75 -26.88
N LEU A 918 6.40 3.11 -25.80
CA LEU A 918 5.75 3.81 -24.69
C LEU A 918 6.72 4.79 -23.99
N LEU A 919 7.94 4.35 -23.68
CA LEU A 919 8.98 5.19 -23.09
C LEU A 919 9.39 6.36 -24.00
N GLN A 920 9.52 6.14 -25.32
CA GLN A 920 9.73 7.23 -26.29
C GLN A 920 8.55 8.20 -26.35
N GLY A 921 7.33 7.73 -26.09
CA GLY A 921 6.15 8.59 -26.00
C GLY A 921 6.21 9.53 -24.79
N LEU A 922 6.51 8.97 -23.61
CA LEU A 922 6.72 9.71 -22.37
C LEU A 922 7.86 10.74 -22.50
N ALA A 923 9.01 10.29 -23.01
CA ALA A 923 10.19 11.12 -23.23
C ALA A 923 9.90 12.33 -24.12
N MET A 924 9.23 12.11 -25.26
CA MET A 924 8.87 13.19 -26.19
C MET A 924 7.81 14.13 -25.62
N PHE A 925 6.86 13.62 -24.83
CA PHE A 925 5.84 14.44 -24.16
C PHE A 925 6.48 15.34 -23.09
N ARG A 926 7.28 14.78 -22.18
CA ARG A 926 8.00 15.57 -21.16
C ARG A 926 8.99 16.57 -21.77
N LEU A 927 9.74 16.18 -22.80
CA LEU A 927 10.62 17.07 -23.55
C LEU A 927 9.86 18.27 -24.14
N MET A 928 8.70 18.02 -24.75
CA MET A 928 7.82 19.07 -25.29
C MET A 928 7.27 19.99 -24.18
N GLN A 929 6.89 19.45 -23.02
CA GLN A 929 6.48 20.26 -21.86
C GLN A 929 7.64 21.15 -21.38
N ALA A 930 8.83 20.58 -21.15
CA ALA A 930 10.00 21.30 -20.65
C ALA A 930 10.47 22.42 -21.61
N GLN A 931 10.44 22.17 -22.93
CA GLN A 931 10.72 23.18 -23.96
C GLN A 931 9.67 24.30 -23.94
N ALA A 932 8.38 23.98 -23.89
CA ALA A 932 7.33 24.99 -23.84
C ALA A 932 7.41 25.85 -22.55
N LEU A 933 7.77 25.24 -21.43
CA LEU A 933 7.93 25.89 -20.12
C LEU A 933 9.22 26.74 -20.03
N SER A 934 10.29 26.38 -20.75
CA SER A 934 11.48 27.24 -20.91
C SER A 934 11.23 28.45 -21.82
N GLY A 935 10.08 28.47 -22.51
CA GLY A 935 9.66 29.52 -23.45
C GLY A 935 9.86 29.15 -24.93
N ASP A 936 10.54 28.03 -25.22
CA ASP A 936 10.79 27.56 -26.59
C ASP A 936 9.61 26.78 -27.16
N LEU A 937 8.59 27.54 -27.56
CA LEU A 937 7.39 27.03 -28.22
C LEU A 937 7.65 26.54 -29.66
N GLU A 938 8.80 26.84 -30.25
CA GLU A 938 9.18 26.37 -31.60
C GLU A 938 9.74 24.95 -31.49
N ALA A 939 10.73 24.72 -30.62
CA ALA A 939 11.22 23.37 -30.31
C ALA A 939 10.10 22.45 -29.79
N ALA A 940 9.21 22.96 -28.91
CA ALA A 940 8.05 22.19 -28.44
C ALA A 940 7.13 21.76 -29.60
N GLN A 941 6.96 22.62 -30.62
CA GLN A 941 6.18 22.28 -31.81
C GLN A 941 6.89 21.24 -32.70
N GLU A 942 8.22 21.29 -32.80
CA GLU A 942 9.02 20.28 -33.51
C GLU A 942 8.98 18.93 -32.80
N SER A 943 9.11 18.89 -31.46
CA SER A 943 8.99 17.66 -30.67
C SER A 943 7.59 17.03 -30.79
N LEU A 944 6.52 17.83 -30.76
CA LEU A 944 5.17 17.34 -31.05
C LEU A 944 5.05 16.72 -32.46
N ALA A 945 5.60 17.40 -33.48
CA ALA A 945 5.55 16.90 -34.86
C ALA A 945 6.35 15.60 -35.04
N ALA A 946 7.52 15.48 -34.40
CA ALA A 946 8.33 14.28 -34.39
C ALA A 946 7.62 13.10 -33.69
N LEU A 947 6.96 13.34 -32.55
CA LEU A 947 6.15 12.34 -31.84
C LEU A 947 4.99 11.84 -32.71
N GLN A 948 4.24 12.76 -33.33
CA GLN A 948 3.14 12.41 -34.24
C GLN A 948 3.63 11.64 -35.48
N GLN A 949 4.78 12.02 -36.05
CA GLN A 949 5.39 11.31 -37.18
C GLN A 949 5.88 9.90 -36.80
N GLY A 950 6.47 9.74 -35.61
CA GLY A 950 7.02 8.47 -35.14
C GLY A 950 5.98 7.48 -34.63
N GLN A 951 4.91 7.97 -34.00
CA GLN A 951 3.96 7.11 -33.27
C GLN A 951 2.51 7.14 -33.76
N GLY A 952 2.13 8.13 -34.57
CA GLY A 952 0.75 8.37 -34.97
C GLY A 952 -0.11 8.92 -33.84
N ASP A 953 -1.36 8.50 -33.76
CA ASP A 953 -2.39 8.98 -32.80
C ASP A 953 -2.27 8.30 -31.41
N SER A 954 -1.05 8.13 -30.91
CA SER A 954 -0.79 7.51 -29.60
C SER A 954 -1.33 8.36 -28.43
N ALA A 955 -1.49 7.75 -27.25
CA ALA A 955 -1.91 8.43 -26.03
C ALA A 955 -1.10 9.72 -25.79
N TYR A 956 0.24 9.60 -25.84
CA TYR A 956 1.16 10.73 -25.73
C TYR A 956 1.06 11.73 -26.88
N ALA A 957 0.83 11.30 -28.12
CA ALA A 957 0.69 12.23 -29.25
C ALA A 957 -0.59 13.07 -29.16
N ARG A 958 -1.67 12.50 -28.62
CA ARG A 958 -2.93 13.21 -28.30
C ARG A 958 -2.75 14.14 -27.10
N ALA A 959 -2.18 13.65 -26.00
CA ALA A 959 -1.89 14.45 -24.82
C ALA A 959 -0.97 15.64 -25.11
N ALA A 960 0.11 15.42 -25.86
CA ALA A 960 1.04 16.48 -26.28
C ALA A 960 0.36 17.55 -27.15
N ALA A 961 -0.53 17.16 -28.06
CA ALA A 961 -1.26 18.10 -28.91
C ALA A 961 -2.22 18.98 -28.11
N GLU A 962 -3.05 18.37 -27.26
CA GLU A 962 -4.04 19.09 -26.43
C GLU A 962 -3.35 19.94 -25.35
N TRP A 963 -2.30 19.43 -24.69
CA TRP A 963 -1.51 20.21 -23.72
C TRP A 963 -0.95 21.48 -24.36
N LEU A 964 -0.31 21.34 -25.53
CA LEU A 964 0.36 22.45 -26.20
C LEU A 964 -0.64 23.45 -26.80
N GLU A 965 -1.84 23.02 -27.20
CA GLU A 965 -2.93 23.94 -27.58
C GLU A 965 -3.40 24.77 -26.38
N ILE A 966 -3.71 24.12 -25.25
CA ILE A 966 -4.16 24.79 -24.03
C ILE A 966 -3.08 25.74 -23.51
N TYR A 967 -1.82 25.29 -23.39
CA TYR A 967 -0.71 26.08 -22.85
C TYR A 967 -0.35 27.29 -23.72
N LYS A 968 -0.48 27.19 -25.05
CA LYS A 968 -0.29 28.35 -25.95
C LYS A 968 -1.29 29.48 -25.69
N VAL A 969 -2.55 29.14 -25.43
CA VAL A 969 -3.63 30.11 -25.22
C VAL A 969 -3.67 30.61 -23.76
N GLN A 970 -3.66 29.70 -22.80
CA GLN A 970 -3.93 30.00 -21.38
C GLN A 970 -2.68 30.26 -20.54
N LYS A 971 -1.50 29.83 -21.00
CA LYS A 971 -0.22 29.88 -20.26
C LYS A 971 -0.20 29.20 -18.89
N ASN A 972 -1.27 28.47 -18.55
CA ASN A 972 -1.40 27.70 -17.32
C ASN A 972 -1.14 26.21 -17.61
N PRO A 973 -0.03 25.62 -17.11
CA PRO A 973 0.30 24.21 -17.33
C PRO A 973 -0.54 23.26 -16.45
N GLY A 974 -0.92 23.67 -15.24
CA GLY A 974 -1.81 22.91 -14.37
C GLY A 974 -3.19 22.69 -14.99
N LEU A 975 -3.78 23.74 -15.55
CA LEU A 975 -5.05 23.64 -16.31
C LEU A 975 -4.91 22.72 -17.55
N ALA A 976 -3.76 22.71 -18.21
CA ALA A 976 -3.51 21.81 -19.33
C ALA A 976 -3.38 20.34 -18.87
N CYS A 977 -2.78 20.09 -17.70
CA CYS A 977 -2.70 18.74 -17.12
C CYS A 977 -4.03 18.25 -16.53
N GLN A 978 -4.77 19.09 -15.80
CA GLN A 978 -6.12 18.78 -15.28
C GLN A 978 -7.09 18.33 -16.39
N ARG A 979 -6.94 18.86 -17.61
CA ARG A 979 -7.73 18.45 -18.78
C ARG A 979 -7.37 17.05 -19.29
N LEU A 980 -6.10 16.67 -19.14
CA LEU A 980 -5.55 15.41 -19.62
C LEU A 980 -5.59 14.27 -18.61
N GLN A 981 -5.83 14.55 -17.32
CA GLN A 981 -5.91 13.54 -16.27
C GLN A 981 -6.70 12.31 -16.69
N ARG A 982 -7.92 12.53 -17.19
CA ARG A 982 -8.83 11.48 -17.67
C ARG A 982 -8.28 10.60 -18.81
N LEU A 983 -7.33 11.10 -19.60
CA LEU A 983 -6.64 10.30 -20.62
C LEU A 983 -5.66 9.32 -19.93
N PHE A 984 -4.89 9.76 -18.95
CA PHE A 984 -3.97 8.91 -18.19
C PHE A 984 -4.70 7.93 -17.25
N ASP A 985 -5.82 8.35 -16.65
CA ASP A 985 -6.74 7.48 -15.89
C ASP A 985 -7.26 6.29 -16.71
N THR A 986 -7.44 6.47 -18.03
CA THR A 986 -8.11 5.49 -18.90
C THR A 986 -7.20 4.76 -19.89
N GLU A 987 -6.03 5.32 -20.22
CA GLU A 987 -5.00 4.71 -21.06
C GLU A 987 -3.78 4.32 -20.20
N THR A 988 -4.02 3.41 -19.24
CA THR A 988 -3.13 3.12 -18.10
C THR A 988 -1.69 2.73 -18.44
N LEU A 989 -1.46 2.15 -19.63
CA LEU A 989 -0.12 1.84 -20.16
C LEU A 989 0.79 3.07 -20.34
N THR A 990 0.25 4.28 -20.20
CA THR A 990 1.04 5.52 -20.09
C THR A 990 1.84 5.57 -18.79
N TRP A 991 1.23 5.30 -17.64
CA TRP A 991 1.92 5.34 -16.35
C TRP A 991 2.50 3.98 -15.94
N GLN A 992 1.76 2.90 -16.17
CA GLN A 992 2.14 1.53 -15.77
C GLN A 992 3.48 1.06 -16.37
N ILE A 993 3.94 1.67 -17.47
CA ILE A 993 5.25 1.35 -18.05
C ILE A 993 6.43 1.76 -17.16
N THR A 994 6.20 2.59 -16.13
CA THR A 994 7.22 3.02 -15.18
C THR A 994 7.34 2.09 -13.96
N ASP A 995 6.26 1.44 -13.53
CA ASP A 995 6.28 0.39 -12.50
C ASP A 995 7.21 -0.78 -12.88
N HIS A 996 7.35 -1.01 -14.19
CA HIS A 996 8.03 -2.17 -14.77
C HIS A 996 9.56 -2.21 -14.57
N PHE A 997 10.15 -1.18 -13.97
CA PHE A 997 11.57 -1.17 -13.62
C PHE A 997 11.86 -1.88 -12.28
N GLY A 998 10.83 -2.10 -11.45
CA GLY A 998 10.90 -2.66 -10.10
C GLY A 998 11.01 -1.59 -9.02
N TYR A 999 10.58 -1.91 -7.79
CA TYR A 999 10.28 -0.92 -6.75
C TYR A 999 11.48 -0.17 -6.16
N ASN A 1000 12.73 -0.56 -6.47
CA ASN A 1000 13.90 0.24 -6.10
C ASN A 1000 14.02 1.54 -6.93
N HIS A 1001 13.19 1.71 -7.96
CA HIS A 1001 13.26 2.80 -8.93
C HIS A 1001 11.94 3.58 -8.94
N PRO A 1002 11.95 4.93 -8.99
CA PRO A 1002 10.73 5.74 -9.02
C PRO A 1002 9.81 5.41 -10.21
N ALA A 1003 8.57 5.07 -9.90
CA ALA A 1003 7.46 5.00 -10.84
C ALA A 1003 6.61 6.29 -10.80
N LEU A 1004 5.81 6.52 -11.83
CA LEU A 1004 4.91 7.66 -11.95
C LEU A 1004 3.46 7.22 -11.82
N ALA A 1005 2.70 7.87 -10.93
CA ALA A 1005 1.24 7.78 -10.86
C ALA A 1005 0.58 8.46 -12.09
N PRO A 1006 -0.69 8.15 -12.46
CA PRO A 1006 -1.38 8.77 -13.59
C PRO A 1006 -1.32 10.31 -13.58
N GLU A 1007 -1.48 10.90 -12.40
CA GLU A 1007 -1.45 12.34 -12.12
C GLU A 1007 -0.07 12.95 -12.41
N GLN A 1008 0.99 12.18 -12.16
CA GLN A 1008 2.37 12.61 -12.32
C GLN A 1008 2.84 12.58 -13.78
N ILE A 1009 2.11 11.95 -14.72
CA ILE A 1009 2.50 11.85 -16.14
C ILE A 1009 2.48 13.19 -16.87
N CYS A 1010 1.63 14.13 -16.44
CA CYS A 1010 1.62 15.48 -16.99
C CYS A 1010 2.33 16.45 -16.03
N PHE A 1011 3.45 17.01 -16.45
CA PHE A 1011 4.25 17.85 -15.55
C PHE A 1011 3.56 19.18 -15.26
N VAL A 1012 3.34 19.44 -13.97
CA VAL A 1012 2.90 20.74 -13.43
C VAL A 1012 4.09 21.33 -12.65
N PRO A 1013 4.66 22.46 -13.09
CA PRO A 1013 5.66 23.18 -12.29
C PRO A 1013 5.06 23.58 -10.95
N ARG A 1014 5.83 23.43 -9.87
CA ARG A 1014 5.45 24.00 -8.57
C ARG A 1014 5.31 25.52 -8.68
N ASN A 1015 4.35 26.08 -7.94
CA ASN A 1015 4.21 27.54 -7.80
C ASN A 1015 5.48 28.13 -7.15
N ARG A 1016 5.81 29.38 -7.50
CA ARG A 1016 7.00 30.11 -7.06
C ARG A 1016 6.66 31.21 -6.07
#